data_AF-E8QY14-F1
#
_entry.id   AF-E8QY14-F1
#
_cell.length_a   1.000
_cell.length_b   1.000
_cell.length_c   1.000
_cell.angle_alpha   90.00
_cell.angle_beta   90.00
_cell.angle_gamma   90.00
#
_symmetry.space_group_name_H-M   'P 1'
#
loop_
_entity.id
_entity.type
_entity.pdbx_description
1 polymer ?
#
loop_
_entity_poly.entity_id
_entity_poly.type
_entity_poly.pdbx_seq_one_letter_code
_entity_poly.pdbx_strand_id
1 'polypeptide(L)'
;MDGERAYYDRKRLVFVVNEAPFEIPASGTTHVNRFSVLLPLMSVDGERCETGESAFPNRGRVWWLIRDSILTEQVTPGSIWTAPLEFATKYDPQRPDNDKFQVKIHDVQPPGNDLLEILNLAEDDPDPARVQRSLPMAWSRSTTPRVFLAGRRTVIGPVRAMWNGSKKQLKFEAIAPTPGAPAEIIRLPLEVFHRLVRVERFDVRIDHPPEGAPDGHLRIELTRSNWFDLDELRLHGQVLDGSTDNQIVNWAARLAGIPRSQTQPLKDLVATLEGDAVVSNDEINARKLDRLRQIAADTQRVRDLSEEVARELAKHSEVFAKLVEQHADKLVVERVEAEVRRREAEIELQIAAKQHQLAQLEAQLREERDRHRHALDEDRKRLEAELQQQRDQLAAQHRELDTREQQVRELEEGLETRLNRVIERYDLESNRFGEDLLAAWPILRKLGFPAGGAPAIAGAVATASPNGLAAPGWIAPPFGPPAATAPVPLAVTDAADVEGPSATTSHSLPATSFPHVGASGLVQRLGRRVVPGEQLPNIDEAAFLNHFESLVAYRGFMFRREDLINFHVTVKCGGLTILAGPTGTGKSSLPRLYAEALGWERDYLHVPVRPDWLDDRDLIGAFNVLAQRFEPASCGLIERLIAAEEDRKQGGGAIFLIGLDEMNLARVEHYFAQFLSVLELPPDLRGISLFAPGQARPDDPYFPHQRVSLGENLRFLGTVNIDETTHFFSPKVLDRSQVVAFSAPDLSIPRKSARTEAPRFNPVSIQCYQRWIRTENDRDRVAASASPPPRIAGLTPPTPGLGRAFVLQLNDILGRSRLGLGYRQFDRILSYVESAKPFFTEDQALDYQISQIILPRLRPTAPHFKETLAALRALVTRDRFPRAADHLERIAEQRAEDDFFQLL
;
A
#
# COMPACT_ATOMS: atom_id res chain seq x y z
N MET A 1 7.25 44.94 -13.00
CA MET A 1 8.38 44.03 -13.30
C MET A 1 8.93 44.38 -14.66
N ASP A 2 10.25 44.60 -14.73
CA ASP A 2 10.98 44.83 -15.98
C ASP A 2 11.56 43.53 -16.56
N GLY A 3 12.06 43.61 -17.80
CA GLY A 3 12.62 42.45 -18.51
C GLY A 3 13.92 41.92 -17.90
N GLU A 4 14.73 42.77 -17.27
CA GLU A 4 15.99 42.34 -16.62
C GLU A 4 15.70 41.47 -15.41
N ARG A 5 14.82 41.93 -14.52
CA ARG A 5 14.41 41.17 -13.34
C ARG A 5 13.70 39.88 -13.73
N ALA A 6 12.83 39.91 -14.74
CA ALA A 6 12.18 38.71 -15.25
C ALA A 6 13.19 37.66 -15.74
N TYR A 7 14.25 38.10 -16.44
CA TYR A 7 15.33 37.23 -16.91
C TYR A 7 16.20 36.68 -15.77
N TYR A 8 16.71 37.53 -14.88
CA TYR A 8 17.61 37.13 -13.79
C TYR A 8 16.91 36.23 -12.75
N ASP A 9 15.65 36.53 -12.44
CA ASP A 9 14.82 35.71 -11.53
C ASP A 9 14.32 34.42 -12.22
N ARG A 10 14.63 34.21 -13.51
CA ARG A 10 14.14 33.10 -14.35
C ARG A 10 12.61 32.94 -14.31
N LYS A 11 11.87 34.04 -14.20
CA LYS A 11 10.42 34.03 -14.13
C LYS A 11 9.81 33.70 -15.49
N ARG A 12 8.74 32.90 -15.47
CA ARG A 12 7.88 32.71 -16.65
C ARG A 12 6.90 33.87 -16.73
N LEU A 13 6.78 34.45 -17.92
CA LEU A 13 5.85 35.53 -18.20
C LEU A 13 4.69 35.03 -19.05
N VAL A 14 3.55 35.70 -18.88
CA VAL A 14 2.36 35.61 -19.71
C VAL A 14 2.48 36.68 -20.79
N PHE A 15 2.36 36.25 -22.03
CA PHE A 15 2.44 37.10 -23.21
C PHE A 15 1.14 37.05 -24.00
N VAL A 16 0.86 38.14 -24.70
CA VAL A 16 -0.13 38.16 -25.78
C VAL A 16 0.59 38.30 -27.12
N VAL A 17 0.11 37.56 -28.13
CA VAL A 17 0.59 37.67 -29.51
C VAL A 17 0.15 39.00 -30.13
N ASN A 18 1.11 39.82 -30.54
CA ASN A 18 0.89 41.14 -31.14
C ASN A 18 0.52 41.08 -32.62
N GLU A 19 1.08 40.13 -33.36
CA GLU A 19 0.90 40.03 -34.80
C GLU A 19 0.94 38.59 -35.30
N ALA A 20 0.36 38.36 -36.47
CA ALA A 20 0.33 37.03 -37.08
C ALA A 20 1.75 36.55 -37.43
N PRO A 21 2.01 35.24 -37.42
CA PRO A 21 3.29 34.68 -37.81
C PRO A 21 3.71 35.16 -39.20
N PHE A 22 4.95 35.64 -39.33
CA PHE A 22 5.56 36.03 -40.59
C PHE A 22 6.82 35.22 -40.86
N GLU A 23 7.14 35.05 -42.14
CA GLU A 23 8.20 34.16 -42.62
C GLU A 23 9.44 34.95 -43.05
N ILE A 24 10.60 34.57 -42.52
CA ILE A 24 11.90 35.10 -42.92
C ILE A 24 12.73 33.93 -43.49
N PRO A 25 13.20 34.00 -44.74
CA PRO A 25 14.09 32.97 -45.29
C PRO A 25 15.40 32.93 -44.51
N ALA A 26 15.81 31.75 -44.06
CA ALA A 26 17.08 31.58 -43.37
C ALA A 26 18.23 31.77 -44.38
N SER A 27 19.20 32.63 -44.03
CA SER A 27 20.31 33.00 -44.91
C SER A 27 21.06 31.75 -45.41
N GLY A 28 20.95 31.44 -46.70
CA GLY A 28 21.70 30.36 -47.35
C GLY A 28 21.07 28.96 -47.27
N THR A 29 19.82 28.80 -46.82
CA THR A 29 19.10 27.51 -46.84
C THR A 29 17.69 27.64 -47.44
N THR A 30 17.08 26.52 -47.83
CA THR A 30 15.65 26.45 -48.23
C THR A 30 14.70 26.51 -47.04
N HIS A 31 15.23 26.63 -45.82
CA HIS A 31 14.46 26.66 -44.59
C HIS A 31 13.87 28.06 -44.36
N VAL A 32 12.58 28.11 -44.03
CA VAL A 32 11.88 29.36 -43.73
C VAL A 32 11.64 29.42 -42.23
N ASN A 33 12.17 30.44 -41.57
CA ASN A 33 11.96 30.66 -40.15
C ASN A 33 10.69 31.49 -39.93
N ARG A 34 9.83 31.05 -39.03
CA ARG A 34 8.59 31.75 -38.68
C ARG A 34 8.77 32.54 -37.40
N PHE A 35 8.41 33.81 -37.42
CA PHE A 35 8.52 34.71 -36.28
C PHE A 35 7.16 35.34 -35.95
N SER A 36 7.01 35.74 -34.69
CA SER A 36 5.92 36.59 -34.23
C SER A 36 6.41 37.47 -33.09
N VAL A 37 5.71 38.58 -32.85
CA VAL A 37 6.00 39.53 -31.77
C VAL A 37 5.04 39.29 -30.62
N LEU A 38 5.59 39.29 -29.40
CA LEU A 38 4.87 39.11 -28.15
C LEU A 38 4.90 40.39 -27.32
N LEU A 39 3.81 40.67 -26.60
CA LEU A 39 3.75 41.73 -25.58
C LEU A 39 3.67 41.09 -24.19
N PRO A 40 4.57 41.45 -23.25
CA PRO A 40 4.53 40.94 -21.88
C PRO A 40 3.36 41.57 -21.10
N LEU A 41 2.58 40.74 -20.42
CA LEU A 41 1.44 41.19 -19.59
C LEU A 41 1.80 41.18 -18.10
N MET A 42 2.16 39.99 -17.59
CA MET A 42 2.47 39.75 -16.18
C MET A 42 3.30 38.48 -16.02
N SER A 43 3.88 38.23 -14.84
CA SER A 43 4.42 36.91 -14.51
C SER A 43 3.31 35.87 -14.36
N VAL A 44 3.65 34.59 -14.49
CA VAL A 44 2.71 33.50 -14.15
C VAL A 44 2.26 33.57 -12.69
N ASP A 45 3.03 34.21 -11.82
CA ASP A 45 2.71 34.46 -10.41
C ASP A 45 1.78 35.68 -10.21
N GLY A 46 1.47 36.40 -11.29
CA GLY A 46 0.52 37.52 -11.28
C GLY A 46 1.12 38.88 -10.88
N GLU A 47 2.44 39.03 -10.98
CA GLU A 47 3.12 40.31 -10.85
C GLU A 47 3.10 41.03 -12.21
N ARG A 48 2.50 42.23 -12.29
CA ARG A 48 2.31 42.96 -13.55
C ARG A 48 3.64 43.41 -14.17
N CYS A 49 3.78 43.23 -15.48
CA CYS A 49 4.91 43.76 -16.23
C CYS A 49 4.74 45.26 -16.48
N GLU A 50 5.84 46.00 -16.47
CA GLU A 50 5.84 47.42 -16.80
C GLU A 50 5.79 47.61 -18.32
N THR A 51 4.83 48.41 -18.80
CA THR A 51 4.54 48.58 -20.23
C THR A 51 5.25 49.82 -20.81
N GLY A 52 6.56 49.93 -20.60
CA GLY A 52 7.36 51.07 -21.06
C GLY A 52 8.65 50.66 -21.77
N GLU A 53 9.13 51.53 -22.67
CA GLU A 53 10.41 51.33 -23.41
C GLU A 53 11.62 51.20 -22.48
N SER A 54 11.53 51.71 -21.25
CA SER A 54 12.54 51.56 -20.20
C SER A 54 12.57 50.15 -19.59
N ALA A 55 11.44 49.45 -19.53
CA ALA A 55 11.32 48.13 -18.92
C ALA A 55 11.56 46.99 -19.92
N PHE A 56 11.13 47.21 -21.18
CA PHE A 56 11.32 46.32 -22.31
C PHE A 56 11.78 47.15 -23.53
N PRO A 57 13.07 47.11 -23.89
CA PRO A 57 13.61 47.87 -25.03
C PRO A 57 12.91 47.50 -26.35
N ASN A 58 12.78 48.46 -27.26
CA ASN A 58 12.00 48.38 -28.51
C ASN A 58 10.47 48.28 -28.32
N ARG A 59 9.82 49.43 -28.01
CA ARG A 59 8.35 49.59 -27.94
C ARG A 59 7.62 48.61 -27.02
N GLY A 60 8.30 48.01 -26.05
CA GLY A 60 7.72 47.03 -25.12
C GLY A 60 7.50 45.63 -25.72
N ARG A 61 8.22 45.27 -26.79
CA ARG A 61 8.03 44.03 -27.55
C ARG A 61 9.08 42.97 -27.21
N VAL A 62 8.74 41.70 -27.46
CA VAL A 62 9.64 40.55 -27.31
C VAL A 62 9.51 39.65 -28.54
N TRP A 63 10.64 39.20 -29.08
CA TRP A 63 10.65 38.34 -30.25
C TRP A 63 10.39 36.87 -29.92
N TRP A 64 9.67 36.20 -30.81
CA TRP A 64 9.44 34.76 -30.75
C TRP A 64 9.72 34.08 -32.10
N LEU A 65 10.71 33.19 -32.12
CA LEU A 65 10.87 32.21 -33.20
C LEU A 65 9.95 31.01 -32.95
N ILE A 66 8.99 30.81 -33.85
CA ILE A 66 8.00 29.74 -33.76
C ILE A 66 8.61 28.45 -34.28
N ARG A 67 8.60 27.43 -33.44
CA ARG A 67 9.05 26.07 -33.78
C ARG A 67 8.03 25.35 -34.66
N ASP A 68 8.51 24.42 -35.49
CA ASP A 68 7.67 23.62 -36.40
C ASP A 68 6.62 22.76 -35.67
N SER A 69 6.83 22.43 -34.40
CA SER A 69 5.86 21.67 -33.60
C SER A 69 4.67 22.48 -33.10
N ILE A 70 4.66 23.81 -33.29
CA ILE A 70 3.51 24.66 -32.99
C ILE A 70 2.75 24.91 -34.27
N LEU A 71 1.48 24.50 -34.28
CA LEU A 71 0.58 24.75 -35.39
C LEU A 71 0.39 26.27 -35.54
N THR A 72 0.78 26.82 -36.70
CA THR A 72 0.70 28.26 -36.99
C THR A 72 -0.73 28.80 -36.83
N GLU A 73 -1.74 27.97 -37.06
CA GLU A 73 -3.15 28.29 -36.84
C GLU A 73 -3.48 28.64 -35.38
N GLN A 74 -2.72 28.15 -34.39
CA GLN A 74 -2.93 28.45 -32.98
C GLN A 74 -2.33 29.80 -32.57
N VAL A 75 -1.34 30.28 -33.33
CA VAL A 75 -0.66 31.56 -33.09
C VAL A 75 -1.42 32.66 -33.80
N THR A 76 -2.51 33.10 -33.16
CA THR A 76 -3.35 34.19 -33.67
C THR A 76 -3.10 35.48 -32.88
N PRO A 77 -3.19 36.68 -33.51
CA PRO A 77 -3.16 37.93 -32.78
C PRO A 77 -4.17 37.95 -31.62
N GLY A 78 -3.69 38.30 -30.43
CA GLY A 78 -4.47 38.28 -29.19
C GLY A 78 -4.46 36.93 -28.45
N SER A 79 -3.90 35.86 -29.00
CA SER A 79 -3.73 34.60 -28.28
C SER A 79 -2.70 34.72 -27.16
N ILE A 80 -2.90 34.00 -26.06
CA ILE A 80 -2.08 34.09 -24.85
C ILE A 80 -1.12 32.91 -24.79
N TRP A 81 0.14 33.17 -24.44
CA TRP A 81 1.19 32.18 -24.34
C TRP A 81 2.06 32.43 -23.11
N THR A 82 2.77 31.40 -22.63
CA THR A 82 3.69 31.53 -21.51
C THR A 82 5.10 31.08 -21.87
N ALA A 83 6.10 31.84 -21.44
CA ALA A 83 7.51 31.51 -21.69
C ALA A 83 8.46 32.25 -20.72
N PRO A 84 9.68 31.74 -20.48
CA PRO A 84 10.76 32.53 -19.89
C PRO A 84 11.44 33.39 -20.96
N LEU A 85 12.12 34.46 -20.51
CA LEU A 85 12.93 35.33 -21.36
C LEU A 85 14.36 34.80 -21.50
N GLU A 86 15.00 35.14 -22.61
CA GLU A 86 16.44 35.03 -22.85
C GLU A 86 16.96 36.28 -23.58
N PHE A 87 18.28 36.48 -23.58
CA PHE A 87 18.89 37.59 -24.34
C PHE A 87 18.86 37.31 -25.84
N ALA A 88 18.48 38.32 -26.62
CA ALA A 88 18.49 38.22 -28.08
C ALA A 88 19.93 38.14 -28.61
N THR A 89 20.21 37.17 -29.48
CA THR A 89 21.58 36.86 -29.96
C THR A 89 22.20 37.98 -30.80
N LYS A 90 21.38 38.88 -31.36
CA LYS A 90 21.81 40.01 -32.20
C LYS A 90 21.63 41.38 -31.52
N TYR A 91 21.48 41.42 -30.20
CA TYR A 91 21.32 42.67 -29.48
C TYR A 91 22.59 43.55 -29.62
N ASP A 92 22.40 44.80 -30.04
CA ASP A 92 23.46 45.81 -30.16
C ASP A 92 23.06 47.02 -29.31
N PRO A 93 23.77 47.32 -28.21
CA PRO A 93 23.48 48.47 -27.34
C PRO A 93 23.51 49.83 -28.05
N GLN A 94 24.17 49.93 -29.21
CA GLN A 94 24.25 51.17 -29.99
C GLN A 94 23.09 51.35 -30.99
N ARG A 95 22.25 50.33 -31.18
CA ARG A 95 21.05 50.39 -32.02
C ARG A 95 19.80 50.28 -31.15
N PRO A 96 19.13 51.40 -30.83
CA PRO A 96 17.97 51.40 -29.94
C PRO A 96 16.75 50.62 -30.48
N ASP A 97 16.73 50.32 -31.78
CA ASP A 97 15.66 49.55 -32.43
C ASP A 97 15.84 48.03 -32.32
N ASN A 98 16.96 47.53 -31.76
CA ASN A 98 17.19 46.10 -31.59
C ASN A 98 16.55 45.60 -30.28
N ASP A 99 15.76 44.54 -30.38
CA ASP A 99 15.19 43.87 -29.21
C ASP A 99 16.30 43.30 -28.31
N LYS A 100 16.24 43.61 -27.01
CA LYS A 100 17.18 43.09 -26.00
C LYS A 100 16.80 41.68 -25.54
N PHE A 101 15.51 41.37 -25.51
CA PHE A 101 14.97 40.12 -25.01
C PHE A 101 14.19 39.37 -26.10
N GLN A 102 14.31 38.05 -26.08
CA GLN A 102 13.47 37.13 -26.86
C GLN A 102 12.93 36.04 -25.93
N VAL A 103 11.88 35.33 -26.33
CA VAL A 103 11.42 34.16 -25.56
C VAL A 103 12.27 32.94 -25.87
N LYS A 104 12.52 32.11 -24.85
CA LYS A 104 13.28 30.88 -25.03
C LYS A 104 12.50 29.86 -25.87
N ILE A 105 13.02 29.54 -27.05
CA ILE A 105 12.33 28.82 -28.14
C ILE A 105 11.71 27.49 -27.68
N HIS A 106 12.41 26.72 -26.85
CA HIS A 106 11.97 25.39 -26.41
C HIS A 106 10.92 25.41 -25.28
N ASP A 107 10.77 26.56 -24.60
CA ASP A 107 10.01 26.66 -23.34
C ASP A 107 8.68 27.42 -23.50
N VAL A 108 8.34 27.84 -24.73
CA VAL A 108 7.06 28.49 -25.04
C VAL A 108 5.92 27.46 -25.06
N GLN A 109 4.88 27.72 -24.28
CA GLN A 109 3.74 26.80 -24.10
C GLN A 109 2.41 27.56 -24.00
N PRO A 110 1.28 26.94 -24.36
CA PRO A 110 -0.04 27.47 -24.06
C PRO A 110 -0.22 27.68 -22.54
N PRO A 111 -1.17 28.53 -22.11
CA PRO A 111 -1.44 28.75 -20.70
C PRO A 111 -1.93 27.48 -20.01
N GLY A 112 -1.48 27.24 -18.78
CA GLY A 112 -1.99 26.14 -17.94
C GLY A 112 -3.42 26.36 -17.46
N ASN A 113 -3.98 25.34 -16.80
CA ASN A 113 -5.35 25.40 -16.24
C ASN A 113 -5.52 26.41 -15.09
N ASP A 114 -4.40 26.93 -14.55
CA ASP A 114 -4.41 27.86 -13.43
C ASP A 114 -4.70 29.30 -13.87
N LEU A 115 -4.47 29.64 -15.15
CA LEU A 115 -4.76 30.95 -15.71
C LEU A 115 -6.10 30.92 -16.46
N LEU A 116 -7.02 31.79 -16.05
CA LEU A 116 -8.36 31.86 -16.61
C LEU A 116 -8.59 33.22 -17.26
N GLU A 117 -9.23 33.21 -18.41
CA GLU A 117 -9.62 34.40 -19.15
C GLU A 117 -11.11 34.68 -18.95
N ILE A 118 -11.47 35.96 -18.84
CA ILE A 118 -12.87 36.41 -18.75
C ILE A 118 -13.28 36.93 -20.13
N LEU A 119 -14.18 36.18 -20.78
CA LEU A 119 -14.71 36.53 -22.09
C LEU A 119 -15.95 37.41 -21.91
N ASN A 120 -15.81 38.68 -22.23
CA ASN A 120 -16.90 39.64 -22.20
C ASN A 120 -17.77 39.49 -23.45
N LEU A 121 -19.02 39.07 -23.26
CA LEU A 121 -20.00 38.81 -24.31
C LEU A 121 -20.92 40.02 -24.51
N ALA A 122 -21.36 40.24 -25.74
CA ALA A 122 -22.30 41.31 -26.09
C ALA A 122 -23.77 40.96 -25.76
N GLU A 123 -23.99 40.26 -24.65
CA GLU A 123 -25.31 39.84 -24.16
C GLU A 123 -25.46 40.23 -22.68
N ASP A 124 -26.69 40.48 -22.22
CA ASP A 124 -26.92 40.91 -20.84
C ASP A 124 -26.65 39.77 -19.84
N ASP A 125 -27.12 38.57 -20.16
CA ASP A 125 -26.95 37.37 -19.35
C ASP A 125 -26.49 36.20 -20.23
N PRO A 126 -25.35 35.56 -19.92
CA PRO A 126 -24.87 34.44 -20.69
C PRO A 126 -25.80 33.23 -20.63
N ASP A 127 -26.14 32.66 -21.79
CA ASP A 127 -27.04 31.51 -21.88
C ASP A 127 -26.32 30.21 -21.45
N PRO A 128 -26.75 29.54 -20.35
CA PRO A 128 -26.18 28.26 -19.91
C PRO A 128 -26.32 27.15 -20.95
N ALA A 129 -27.30 27.24 -21.86
CA ALA A 129 -27.49 26.26 -22.92
C ALA A 129 -26.27 26.16 -23.85
N ARG A 130 -25.46 27.22 -23.95
CA ARG A 130 -24.21 27.23 -24.72
C ARG A 130 -23.22 26.19 -24.22
N VAL A 131 -23.23 25.90 -22.92
CA VAL A 131 -22.39 24.89 -22.28
C VAL A 131 -23.09 23.52 -22.28
N GLN A 132 -24.37 23.48 -21.89
CA GLN A 132 -25.14 22.22 -21.79
C GLN A 132 -25.28 21.51 -23.15
N ARG A 133 -25.49 22.27 -24.23
CA ARG A 133 -25.64 21.74 -25.59
C ARG A 133 -24.37 21.87 -26.44
N SER A 134 -23.26 22.31 -25.85
CA SER A 134 -21.98 22.54 -26.53
C SER A 134 -22.11 23.33 -27.84
N LEU A 135 -22.93 24.39 -27.83
CA LEU A 135 -23.23 25.19 -29.01
C LEU A 135 -21.98 25.99 -29.42
N PRO A 136 -21.58 25.94 -30.70
CA PRO A 136 -20.42 26.69 -31.16
C PRO A 136 -20.71 28.20 -31.16
N MET A 137 -19.75 28.98 -30.67
CA MET A 137 -19.79 30.45 -30.64
C MET A 137 -18.69 31.00 -31.54
N ALA A 138 -19.02 31.92 -32.44
CA ALA A 138 -18.01 32.60 -33.26
C ALA A 138 -17.01 33.35 -32.35
N TRP A 139 -15.73 33.05 -32.51
CA TRP A 139 -14.67 33.68 -31.73
C TRP A 139 -13.34 33.63 -32.50
N SER A 140 -12.75 34.80 -32.68
CA SER A 140 -11.70 35.06 -33.67
C SER A 140 -10.29 34.59 -33.28
N ARG A 141 -10.07 34.21 -32.02
CA ARG A 141 -8.74 33.79 -31.50
C ARG A 141 -8.83 32.65 -30.50
N SER A 142 -7.70 32.02 -30.21
CA SER A 142 -7.61 31.08 -29.08
C SER A 142 -7.68 31.81 -27.72
N THR A 143 -8.20 31.11 -26.72
CA THR A 143 -8.34 31.57 -25.32
C THR A 143 -7.51 30.69 -24.38
N THR A 144 -7.51 31.00 -23.08
CA THR A 144 -7.04 30.04 -22.06
C THR A 144 -7.94 28.79 -22.03
N PRO A 145 -7.43 27.62 -21.56
CA PRO A 145 -8.21 26.38 -21.50
C PRO A 145 -9.47 26.45 -20.63
N ARG A 146 -9.46 27.34 -19.64
CA ARG A 146 -10.58 27.61 -18.74
C ARG A 146 -10.95 29.09 -18.83
N VAL A 147 -12.24 29.37 -18.89
CA VAL A 147 -12.76 30.74 -19.04
C VAL A 147 -13.97 30.99 -18.16
N PHE A 148 -14.22 32.26 -17.86
CA PHE A 148 -15.52 32.76 -17.43
C PHE A 148 -16.18 33.46 -18.61
N LEU A 149 -17.49 33.27 -18.78
CA LEU A 149 -18.28 34.00 -19.76
C LEU A 149 -19.05 35.09 -19.03
N ALA A 150 -18.70 36.35 -19.26
CA ALA A 150 -19.30 37.50 -18.61
C ALA A 150 -20.24 38.22 -19.57
N GLY A 151 -21.52 38.32 -19.22
CA GLY A 151 -22.46 39.25 -19.84
C GLY A 151 -22.46 40.59 -19.13
N ARG A 152 -23.41 41.48 -19.46
CA ARG A 152 -23.51 42.80 -18.81
C ARG A 152 -23.98 42.73 -17.36
N ARG A 153 -24.71 41.68 -16.97
CA ARG A 153 -25.35 41.54 -15.64
C ARG A 153 -24.86 40.32 -14.87
N THR A 154 -24.62 39.20 -15.54
CA THR A 154 -24.18 37.96 -14.90
C THR A 154 -22.97 37.35 -15.58
N VAL A 155 -22.27 36.48 -14.84
CA VAL A 155 -21.15 35.68 -15.31
C VAL A 155 -21.47 34.20 -15.11
N ILE A 156 -21.05 33.35 -16.04
CA ILE A 156 -21.11 31.89 -15.90
C ILE A 156 -19.70 31.28 -16.00
N GLY A 157 -19.39 30.35 -15.11
CA GLY A 157 -18.12 29.62 -15.12
C GLY A 157 -17.60 29.23 -13.74
N PRO A 158 -16.36 28.70 -13.66
CA PRO A 158 -15.46 28.49 -14.79
C PRO A 158 -15.91 27.31 -15.67
N VAL A 159 -15.73 27.44 -16.99
CA VAL A 159 -16.00 26.38 -17.98
C VAL A 159 -14.75 26.08 -18.81
N ARG A 160 -14.67 24.88 -19.37
CA ARG A 160 -13.60 24.52 -20.32
C ARG A 160 -13.92 25.10 -21.68
N ALA A 161 -12.94 25.76 -22.30
CA ALA A 161 -13.05 26.32 -23.64
C ALA A 161 -12.19 25.53 -24.64
N MET A 162 -12.77 25.21 -25.79
CA MET A 162 -12.09 24.53 -26.89
C MET A 162 -12.23 25.37 -28.17
N TRP A 163 -11.12 25.88 -28.66
CA TRP A 163 -11.09 26.69 -29.87
C TRP A 163 -10.82 25.85 -31.12
N ASN A 164 -11.64 26.02 -32.14
CA ASN A 164 -11.46 25.43 -33.46
C ASN A 164 -10.92 26.49 -34.42
N GLY A 165 -9.64 26.37 -34.78
CA GLY A 165 -8.94 27.36 -35.61
C GLY A 165 -9.48 27.47 -37.03
N SER A 166 -9.81 26.35 -37.68
CA SER A 166 -10.31 26.36 -39.06
C SER A 166 -11.69 27.03 -39.18
N LYS A 167 -12.53 26.94 -38.14
CA LYS A 167 -13.88 27.52 -38.12
C LYS A 167 -13.99 28.85 -37.35
N LYS A 168 -12.92 29.29 -36.66
CA LYS A 168 -12.93 30.43 -35.72
C LYS A 168 -14.12 30.37 -34.75
N GLN A 169 -14.26 29.24 -34.06
CA GLN A 169 -15.37 28.98 -33.13
C GLN A 169 -14.87 28.42 -31.80
N LEU A 170 -15.53 28.83 -30.71
CA LEU A 170 -15.37 28.25 -29.37
C LEU A 170 -16.52 27.27 -29.07
N LYS A 171 -16.18 26.16 -28.43
CA LYS A 171 -17.12 25.29 -27.75
C LYS A 171 -16.80 25.23 -26.27
N PHE A 172 -17.83 25.04 -25.46
CA PHE A 172 -17.71 25.01 -24.00
C PHE A 172 -18.16 23.67 -23.43
N GLU A 173 -17.53 23.27 -22.34
CA GLU A 173 -17.90 22.11 -21.54
C GLU A 173 -17.88 22.47 -20.04
N ALA A 174 -18.87 21.98 -19.31
CA ALA A 174 -18.93 22.14 -17.87
C ALA A 174 -17.83 21.32 -17.18
N ILE A 175 -17.36 21.81 -16.03
CA ILE A 175 -16.27 21.19 -15.28
C ILE A 175 -16.88 20.43 -14.10
N ALA A 176 -16.61 19.13 -14.01
CA ALA A 176 -17.02 18.33 -12.85
C ALA A 176 -16.07 18.60 -11.66
N PRO A 177 -16.59 18.78 -10.44
CA PRO A 177 -15.77 19.02 -9.25
C PRO A 177 -14.89 17.81 -8.88
N THR A 178 -15.37 16.60 -9.15
CA THR A 178 -14.69 15.33 -8.88
C THR A 178 -14.98 14.34 -10.01
N PRO A 179 -14.04 13.44 -10.39
CA PRO A 179 -14.34 12.39 -11.35
C PRO A 179 -15.57 11.56 -10.93
N GLY A 180 -16.63 11.58 -11.74
CA GLY A 180 -17.89 10.87 -11.49
C GLY A 180 -19.02 11.70 -10.86
N ALA A 181 -18.75 12.95 -10.46
CA ALA A 181 -19.80 13.90 -10.04
C ALA A 181 -20.48 14.55 -11.27
N PRO A 182 -21.73 15.01 -11.16
CA PRO A 182 -22.38 15.76 -12.23
C PRO A 182 -21.58 17.03 -12.55
N ALA A 183 -21.56 17.42 -13.83
CA ALA A 183 -20.88 18.65 -14.22
C ALA A 183 -21.71 19.85 -13.75
N GLU A 184 -21.06 20.88 -13.23
CA GLU A 184 -21.74 22.04 -12.64
C GLU A 184 -21.32 23.32 -13.37
N ILE A 185 -22.25 24.28 -13.47
CA ILE A 185 -21.99 25.63 -13.96
C ILE A 185 -22.47 26.61 -12.90
N ILE A 186 -21.60 27.53 -12.46
CA ILE A 186 -21.98 28.55 -11.48
C ILE A 186 -22.35 29.82 -12.22
N ARG A 187 -23.53 30.36 -11.93
CA ARG A 187 -24.00 31.66 -12.43
C ARG A 187 -24.03 32.68 -11.29
N LEU A 188 -23.34 33.81 -11.46
CA LEU A 188 -23.28 34.88 -10.45
C LEU A 188 -23.64 36.25 -11.06
N PRO A 189 -24.21 37.18 -10.28
CA PRO A 189 -24.23 38.59 -10.63
C PRO A 189 -22.79 39.12 -10.84
N LEU A 190 -22.58 39.92 -11.89
CA LEU A 190 -21.25 40.43 -12.26
C LEU A 190 -20.63 41.29 -11.13
N GLU A 191 -21.45 42.07 -10.42
CA GLU A 191 -21.01 42.87 -9.27
C GLU A 191 -20.49 42.02 -8.11
N VAL A 192 -21.07 40.84 -7.91
CA VAL A 192 -20.63 39.89 -6.89
C VAL A 192 -19.34 39.24 -7.34
N PHE A 193 -19.26 38.82 -8.61
CA PHE A 193 -18.05 38.25 -9.19
C PHE A 193 -16.84 39.17 -9.04
N HIS A 194 -16.94 40.45 -9.40
CA HIS A 194 -15.82 41.39 -9.25
C HIS A 194 -15.42 41.70 -7.80
N ARG A 195 -16.26 41.36 -6.83
CA ARG A 195 -15.95 41.47 -5.39
C ARG A 195 -15.19 40.26 -4.87
N LEU A 196 -15.54 39.07 -5.36
CA LEU A 196 -14.99 37.78 -4.92
C LEU A 196 -13.75 37.38 -5.71
N VAL A 197 -13.65 37.80 -6.97
CA VAL A 197 -12.59 37.41 -7.89
C VAL A 197 -11.69 38.59 -8.20
N ARG A 198 -10.40 38.46 -7.88
CA ARG A 198 -9.40 39.42 -8.37
C ARG A 198 -9.21 39.23 -9.88
N VAL A 199 -9.33 40.33 -10.62
CA VAL A 199 -9.19 40.39 -12.08
C VAL A 199 -8.15 41.43 -12.46
N GLU A 200 -7.16 41.03 -13.27
CA GLU A 200 -6.21 41.94 -13.90
C GLU A 200 -6.69 42.29 -15.31
N ARG A 201 -6.70 43.59 -15.60
CA ARG A 201 -7.15 44.13 -16.89
C ARG A 201 -5.97 44.72 -17.66
N PHE A 202 -5.84 44.28 -18.92
CA PHE A 202 -4.80 44.71 -19.84
C PHE A 202 -5.46 45.25 -21.11
N ASP A 203 -5.23 46.53 -21.40
CA ASP A 203 -5.58 47.12 -22.69
C ASP A 203 -4.31 47.15 -23.55
N VAL A 204 -4.24 46.25 -24.54
CA VAL A 204 -3.07 46.10 -25.41
C VAL A 204 -3.36 46.56 -26.83
N ARG A 205 -2.37 47.17 -27.47
CA ARG A 205 -2.45 47.54 -28.89
C ARG A 205 -1.85 46.42 -29.73
N ILE A 206 -2.66 45.85 -30.63
CA ILE A 206 -2.32 44.73 -31.51
C ILE A 206 -2.27 45.27 -32.94
N ASP A 207 -1.19 45.01 -33.66
CA ASP A 207 -0.95 45.58 -34.99
C ASP A 207 -1.97 45.07 -36.03
N HIS A 208 -2.54 43.87 -35.81
CA HIS A 208 -3.66 43.30 -36.56
C HIS A 208 -4.69 42.66 -35.62
N PRO A 209 -5.64 43.44 -35.08
CA PRO A 209 -6.51 42.93 -34.04
C PRO A 209 -7.55 41.93 -34.60
N PRO A 210 -8.02 40.98 -33.78
CA PRO A 210 -9.14 40.13 -34.14
C PRO A 210 -10.43 40.95 -34.44
N GLU A 211 -11.30 40.41 -35.30
CA GLU A 211 -12.61 41.01 -35.62
C GLU A 211 -13.38 41.38 -34.34
N GLY A 212 -13.80 42.65 -34.23
CA GLY A 212 -14.55 43.19 -33.07
C GLY A 212 -13.77 44.12 -32.14
N ALA A 213 -12.46 44.30 -32.34
CA ALA A 213 -11.64 45.21 -31.53
C ALA A 213 -11.51 46.62 -32.17
N PRO A 214 -12.00 47.70 -31.52
CA PRO A 214 -11.91 49.06 -32.06
C PRO A 214 -10.46 49.58 -32.05
N ASP A 215 -10.04 50.21 -33.15
CA ASP A 215 -8.76 50.92 -33.32
C ASP A 215 -7.48 50.14 -32.95
N GLY A 216 -7.48 48.80 -33.05
CA GLY A 216 -6.31 47.99 -32.70
C GLY A 216 -6.16 47.70 -31.21
N HIS A 217 -7.10 48.14 -30.36
CA HIS A 217 -7.04 47.91 -28.93
C HIS A 217 -7.82 46.65 -28.54
N LEU A 218 -7.13 45.68 -27.96
CA LEU A 218 -7.74 44.47 -27.39
C LEU A 218 -7.68 44.56 -25.86
N ARG A 219 -8.85 44.42 -25.22
CA ARG A 219 -8.94 44.25 -23.77
C ARG A 219 -8.85 42.77 -23.41
N ILE A 220 -7.91 42.43 -22.54
CA ILE A 220 -7.72 41.10 -21.99
C ILE A 220 -7.92 41.18 -20.48
N GLU A 221 -8.82 40.35 -19.97
CA GLU A 221 -9.11 40.24 -18.54
C GLU A 221 -8.73 38.84 -18.06
N LEU A 222 -7.81 38.79 -17.10
CA LEU A 222 -7.24 37.54 -16.59
C LEU A 222 -7.48 37.41 -15.09
N THR A 223 -7.74 36.18 -14.68
CA THR A 223 -7.74 35.78 -13.27
C THR A 223 -6.96 34.48 -13.11
N ARG A 224 -6.68 34.10 -11.85
CA ARG A 224 -5.94 32.88 -11.53
C ARG A 224 -6.76 32.01 -10.59
N SER A 225 -6.57 30.70 -10.68
CA SER A 225 -7.28 29.73 -9.83
C SER A 225 -7.02 29.93 -8.33
N ASN A 226 -5.92 30.60 -7.95
CA ASN A 226 -5.60 30.95 -6.55
C ASN A 226 -6.05 32.37 -6.15
N TRP A 227 -6.73 33.10 -7.04
CA TRP A 227 -7.24 34.46 -6.80
C TRP A 227 -8.73 34.51 -6.45
N PHE A 228 -9.38 33.35 -6.41
CA PHE A 228 -10.77 33.20 -6.01
C PHE A 228 -10.98 31.81 -5.40
N ASP A 229 -11.99 31.68 -4.54
CA ASP A 229 -12.42 30.40 -3.99
C ASP A 229 -13.67 29.91 -4.73
N LEU A 230 -13.61 28.71 -5.30
CA LEU A 230 -14.74 28.10 -5.99
C LEU A 230 -15.92 27.83 -5.05
N ASP A 231 -15.68 27.49 -3.80
CA ASP A 231 -16.74 27.24 -2.82
C ASP A 231 -17.44 28.56 -2.42
N GLU A 232 -16.70 29.66 -2.33
CA GLU A 232 -17.27 30.99 -2.12
C GLU A 232 -18.11 31.44 -3.32
N LEU A 233 -17.66 31.16 -4.54
CA LEU A 233 -18.48 31.38 -5.74
C LEU A 233 -19.75 30.54 -5.75
N ARG A 234 -19.71 29.28 -5.26
CA ARG A 234 -20.91 28.43 -5.13
C ARG A 234 -21.90 28.99 -4.10
N LEU A 235 -21.40 29.53 -2.99
CA LEU A 235 -22.23 30.09 -1.92
C LEU A 235 -22.98 31.35 -2.37
N HIS A 236 -22.34 32.18 -3.19
CA HIS A 236 -22.92 33.44 -3.68
C HIS A 236 -23.55 33.34 -5.08
N GLY A 237 -23.45 32.18 -5.72
CA GLY A 237 -23.92 31.92 -7.08
C GLY A 237 -25.05 30.89 -7.14
N GLN A 238 -25.79 30.91 -8.25
CA GLN A 238 -26.72 29.84 -8.59
C GLN A 238 -25.95 28.71 -9.28
N VAL A 239 -25.94 27.52 -8.68
CA VAL A 239 -25.39 26.30 -9.31
C VAL A 239 -26.43 25.74 -10.27
N LEU A 240 -26.05 25.61 -11.54
CA LEU A 240 -26.83 25.05 -12.63
C LEU A 240 -26.25 23.68 -13.02
N ASP A 241 -27.12 22.76 -13.41
CA ASP A 241 -26.70 21.47 -13.97
C ASP A 241 -26.00 21.71 -15.32
N GLY A 242 -24.73 21.33 -15.41
CA GLY A 242 -23.91 21.42 -16.61
C GLY A 242 -23.88 20.13 -17.43
N SER A 243 -24.67 19.13 -17.06
CA SER A 243 -24.74 17.85 -17.77
C SER A 243 -25.21 18.04 -19.20
N THR A 244 -24.53 17.39 -20.15
CA THR A 244 -24.96 17.42 -21.55
C THR A 244 -26.19 16.54 -21.79
N ASP A 245 -26.97 16.82 -22.83
CA ASP A 245 -28.16 16.01 -23.18
C ASP A 245 -27.80 14.52 -23.35
N ASN A 246 -26.61 14.23 -23.89
CA ASN A 246 -26.05 12.87 -23.94
C ASN A 246 -25.72 12.28 -22.56
N GLN A 247 -25.23 13.06 -21.60
CA GLN A 247 -25.00 12.62 -20.23
C GLN A 247 -26.33 12.34 -19.51
N ILE A 248 -27.36 13.16 -19.74
CA ILE A 248 -28.72 12.97 -19.22
C ILE A 248 -29.35 11.69 -19.78
N VAL A 249 -29.25 11.45 -21.10
CA VAL A 249 -29.72 10.21 -21.73
C VAL A 249 -28.97 8.98 -21.20
N ASN A 250 -27.65 9.08 -21.01
CA ASN A 250 -26.85 7.98 -20.43
C ASN A 250 -27.12 7.75 -18.93
N TRP A 251 -27.54 8.78 -18.21
CA TRP A 251 -27.96 8.70 -16.82
C TRP A 251 -29.36 8.08 -16.72
N ALA A 252 -30.31 8.55 -17.52
CA ALA A 252 -31.67 8.01 -17.62
C ALA A 252 -31.68 6.55 -18.08
N ALA A 253 -30.86 6.20 -19.07
CA ALA A 253 -30.70 4.81 -19.54
C ALA A 253 -30.10 3.90 -18.47
N ARG A 254 -29.16 4.40 -17.64
CA ARG A 254 -28.62 3.66 -16.50
C ARG A 254 -29.66 3.46 -15.40
N LEU A 255 -30.46 4.49 -15.11
CA LEU A 255 -31.53 4.42 -14.12
C LEU A 255 -32.65 3.45 -14.55
N ALA A 256 -32.92 3.40 -15.86
CA ALA A 256 -33.92 2.53 -16.49
C ALA A 256 -33.39 1.12 -16.85
N GLY A 257 -32.12 0.79 -16.53
CA GLY A 257 -31.53 -0.52 -16.81
C GLY A 257 -31.35 -0.86 -18.29
N ILE A 258 -31.36 0.14 -19.18
CA ILE A 258 -31.25 -0.04 -20.64
C ILE A 258 -29.79 -0.33 -21.00
N PRO A 259 -29.50 -1.45 -21.69
CA PRO A 259 -28.14 -1.78 -22.13
C PRO A 259 -27.56 -0.70 -23.04
N ARG A 260 -26.25 -0.42 -22.91
CA ARG A 260 -25.57 0.62 -23.72
C ARG A 260 -25.76 0.43 -25.24
N SER A 261 -25.90 -0.80 -25.72
CA SER A 261 -26.16 -1.12 -27.14
C SER A 261 -27.51 -0.59 -27.65
N GLN A 262 -28.49 -0.39 -26.78
CA GLN A 262 -29.83 0.12 -27.11
C GLN A 262 -29.98 1.63 -26.86
N THR A 263 -28.94 2.29 -26.34
CA THR A 263 -28.95 3.76 -26.13
C THR A 263 -28.57 4.55 -27.37
N GLN A 264 -27.99 3.91 -28.39
CA GLN A 264 -27.52 4.57 -29.60
C GLN A 264 -28.67 5.17 -30.44
N PRO A 265 -29.79 4.46 -30.71
CA PRO A 265 -30.92 5.04 -31.45
C PRO A 265 -31.57 6.24 -30.75
N LEU A 266 -31.58 6.26 -29.41
CA LEU A 266 -32.07 7.38 -28.60
C LEU A 266 -31.18 8.61 -28.72
N LYS A 267 -29.86 8.42 -28.72
CA LYS A 267 -28.88 9.49 -28.96
C LYS A 267 -28.97 10.01 -30.38
N ASP A 268 -29.15 9.11 -31.35
CA ASP A 268 -29.29 9.47 -32.77
C ASP A 268 -30.58 10.27 -33.00
N LEU A 269 -31.69 9.95 -32.30
CA LEU A 269 -32.94 10.69 -32.32
C LEU A 269 -32.80 12.11 -31.72
N VAL A 270 -32.12 12.23 -30.57
CA VAL A 270 -31.85 13.53 -29.93
C VAL A 270 -30.96 14.38 -30.84
N ALA A 271 -29.92 13.79 -31.44
CA ALA A 271 -29.04 14.45 -32.40
C ALA A 271 -29.75 14.86 -33.69
N THR A 272 -30.76 14.11 -34.16
CA THR A 272 -31.56 14.52 -35.33
C THR A 272 -32.49 15.69 -35.02
N LEU A 273 -32.97 15.81 -33.78
CA LEU A 273 -33.79 16.94 -33.34
C LEU A 273 -32.97 18.23 -33.10
N GLU A 274 -31.64 18.12 -32.92
CA GLU A 274 -30.71 19.24 -32.79
C GLU A 274 -30.32 19.88 -34.14
N GLY A 275 -30.67 19.24 -35.27
CA GLY A 275 -30.28 19.68 -36.63
C GLY A 275 -31.09 20.83 -37.23
N ASP A 276 -32.30 21.11 -36.71
CA ASP A 276 -33.17 22.18 -37.23
C ASP A 276 -33.02 23.45 -36.39
N ALA A 277 -32.03 24.28 -36.75
CA ALA A 277 -31.86 25.60 -36.17
C ALA A 277 -32.75 26.65 -36.87
N VAL A 278 -33.20 27.61 -36.04
CA VAL A 278 -33.82 28.91 -36.38
C VAL A 278 -35.35 28.91 -36.46
N VAL A 279 -36.02 29.32 -35.36
CA VAL A 279 -37.01 30.44 -35.26
C VAL A 279 -37.60 30.50 -33.83
N SER A 280 -37.57 31.71 -33.23
CA SER A 280 -38.33 32.24 -32.05
C SER A 280 -38.39 31.42 -30.75
N ASN A 281 -37.62 31.88 -29.74
CA ASN A 281 -37.35 31.16 -28.50
C ASN A 281 -38.31 31.43 -27.33
N ASP A 282 -39.22 32.42 -27.40
CA ASP A 282 -39.98 32.82 -26.20
C ASP A 282 -41.36 32.14 -26.08
N GLU A 283 -42.09 31.92 -27.17
CA GLU A 283 -43.38 31.20 -27.10
C GLU A 283 -43.19 29.67 -27.12
N ILE A 284 -42.11 29.17 -27.72
CA ILE A 284 -41.87 27.72 -27.86
C ILE A 284 -41.27 27.14 -26.58
N ASN A 285 -40.38 27.87 -25.90
CA ASN A 285 -39.86 27.42 -24.60
C ASN A 285 -40.88 27.60 -23.49
N ALA A 286 -41.73 28.65 -23.53
CA ALA A 286 -42.89 28.75 -22.66
C ALA A 286 -43.88 27.59 -22.92
N ARG A 287 -44.18 27.24 -24.18
CA ARG A 287 -45.06 26.09 -24.50
C ARG A 287 -44.43 24.72 -24.27
N LYS A 288 -43.10 24.56 -24.34
CA LYS A 288 -42.38 23.30 -24.06
C LYS A 288 -42.19 23.10 -22.56
N LEU A 289 -41.91 24.17 -21.81
CA LEU A 289 -41.83 24.16 -20.34
C LEU A 289 -43.22 24.07 -19.72
N ASP A 290 -44.24 24.72 -20.29
CA ASP A 290 -45.65 24.51 -19.90
C ASP A 290 -46.13 23.12 -20.32
N ARG A 291 -45.76 22.55 -21.49
CA ARG A 291 -46.06 21.13 -21.78
C ARG A 291 -45.35 20.17 -20.82
N LEU A 292 -44.08 20.39 -20.48
CA LEU A 292 -43.35 19.53 -19.54
C LEU A 292 -43.85 19.70 -18.10
N ARG A 293 -44.26 20.91 -17.69
CA ARG A 293 -44.92 21.19 -16.40
C ARG A 293 -46.36 20.67 -16.37
N GLN A 294 -47.06 20.65 -17.49
CA GLN A 294 -48.41 20.09 -17.65
C GLN A 294 -48.36 18.56 -17.72
N ILE A 295 -47.31 17.97 -18.33
CA ILE A 295 -46.99 16.53 -18.26
C ILE A 295 -46.58 16.10 -16.83
N ALA A 296 -45.92 16.99 -16.07
CA ALA A 296 -45.54 16.74 -14.67
C ALA A 296 -46.65 17.10 -13.65
N ALA A 297 -47.60 17.98 -13.99
CA ALA A 297 -48.74 18.34 -13.15
C ALA A 297 -50.00 17.50 -13.43
N ASP A 298 -50.10 16.87 -14.61
CA ASP A 298 -51.20 15.96 -14.98
C ASP A 298 -50.95 14.50 -14.58
N THR A 299 -49.93 14.21 -13.78
CA THR A 299 -49.74 12.85 -13.21
C THR A 299 -50.89 12.48 -12.25
N GLN A 300 -51.66 13.47 -11.76
CA GLN A 300 -52.80 13.26 -10.87
C GLN A 300 -54.18 13.37 -11.54
N ARG A 301 -54.30 13.89 -12.78
CA ARG A 301 -55.59 14.02 -13.51
C ARG A 301 -55.78 13.01 -14.65
N VAL A 302 -54.70 12.43 -15.17
CA VAL A 302 -54.75 11.35 -16.19
C VAL A 302 -55.30 10.04 -15.63
N ARG A 303 -55.45 9.91 -14.30
CA ARG A 303 -56.08 8.74 -13.69
C ARG A 303 -57.58 8.61 -13.94
N ASP A 304 -58.30 9.70 -14.25
CA ASP A 304 -59.77 9.70 -14.17
C ASP A 304 -60.54 10.00 -15.47
N LEU A 305 -59.92 10.29 -16.62
CA LEU A 305 -60.70 10.62 -17.84
C LEU A 305 -60.07 10.10 -19.14
N SER A 306 -60.48 8.90 -19.57
CA SER A 306 -60.14 8.37 -20.90
C SER A 306 -61.20 7.43 -21.50
N GLU A 307 -62.49 7.76 -21.36
CA GLU A 307 -63.55 7.14 -22.18
C GLU A 307 -64.09 8.08 -23.28
N GLU A 308 -63.90 9.39 -23.11
CA GLU A 308 -64.42 10.44 -24.00
C GLU A 308 -63.34 10.94 -24.99
N VAL A 309 -62.07 10.93 -24.56
CA VAL A 309 -60.91 11.30 -25.39
C VAL A 309 -60.52 10.18 -26.38
N ALA A 310 -60.75 8.92 -26.01
CA ALA A 310 -60.51 7.76 -26.87
C ALA A 310 -61.43 7.74 -28.11
N ARG A 311 -62.65 8.29 -27.98
CA ARG A 311 -63.62 8.35 -29.09
C ARG A 311 -63.26 9.38 -30.15
N GLU A 312 -62.56 10.45 -29.79
CA GLU A 312 -62.33 11.58 -30.69
C GLU A 312 -60.99 11.55 -31.43
N LEU A 313 -60.02 10.81 -30.90
CA LEU A 313 -58.75 10.55 -31.58
C LEU A 313 -58.84 9.41 -32.62
N ALA A 314 -59.85 8.53 -32.54
CA ALA A 314 -60.08 7.44 -33.49
C ALA A 314 -60.55 7.91 -34.88
N LYS A 315 -61.01 9.16 -35.03
CA LYS A 315 -61.52 9.70 -36.31
C LYS A 315 -60.42 10.15 -37.30
N HIS A 316 -59.16 10.30 -36.86
CA HIS A 316 -58.18 11.08 -37.62
C HIS A 316 -56.93 10.35 -38.11
N SER A 317 -56.78 9.03 -37.93
CA SER A 317 -55.63 8.30 -38.48
C SER A 317 -55.86 6.79 -38.60
N GLU A 318 -56.07 6.29 -39.84
CA GLU A 318 -56.17 4.86 -40.16
C GLU A 318 -54.91 4.05 -39.82
N VAL A 319 -53.76 4.72 -39.67
CA VAL A 319 -52.48 4.08 -39.32
C VAL A 319 -52.46 3.70 -37.83
N PHE A 320 -53.15 4.46 -36.98
CA PHE A 320 -53.30 4.16 -35.55
C PHE A 320 -54.36 3.08 -35.29
N ALA A 321 -55.33 2.90 -36.20
CA ALA A 321 -56.37 1.88 -36.09
C ALA A 321 -55.80 0.44 -36.13
N LYS A 322 -54.86 0.15 -37.05
CA LYS A 322 -54.24 -1.18 -37.16
C LYS A 322 -53.27 -1.52 -36.03
N LEU A 323 -52.64 -0.52 -35.41
CA LEU A 323 -51.70 -0.72 -34.31
C LEU A 323 -52.43 -0.96 -32.98
N VAL A 324 -53.59 -0.30 -32.79
CA VAL A 324 -54.46 -0.50 -31.61
C VAL A 324 -55.23 -1.83 -31.70
N GLU A 325 -55.61 -2.29 -32.89
CA GLU A 325 -56.32 -3.57 -33.08
C GLU A 325 -55.46 -4.80 -32.77
N GLN A 326 -54.12 -4.70 -32.86
CA GLN A 326 -53.22 -5.83 -32.62
C GLN A 326 -52.66 -5.92 -31.19
N HIS A 327 -52.70 -4.86 -30.37
CA HIS A 327 -52.00 -4.86 -29.09
C HIS A 327 -52.73 -4.18 -27.92
N ALA A 328 -54.04 -3.91 -28.06
CA ALA A 328 -54.86 -3.47 -26.93
C ALA A 328 -55.03 -4.59 -25.88
N ASP A 329 -54.14 -4.58 -24.88
CA ASP A 329 -54.52 -4.36 -23.48
C ASP A 329 -55.73 -5.12 -22.92
N LYS A 330 -55.81 -6.43 -23.18
CA LYS A 330 -56.43 -7.36 -22.24
C LYS A 330 -55.49 -8.41 -21.65
N LEU A 331 -54.35 -8.69 -22.27
CA LEU A 331 -53.46 -9.79 -21.83
C LEU A 331 -52.22 -9.35 -21.05
N VAL A 332 -51.83 -8.07 -21.03
CA VAL A 332 -50.59 -7.67 -20.33
C VAL A 332 -50.89 -7.20 -18.91
N VAL A 333 -51.97 -6.46 -18.65
CA VAL A 333 -52.28 -6.04 -17.27
C VAL A 333 -52.70 -7.23 -16.38
N GLU A 334 -53.58 -8.13 -16.85
CA GLU A 334 -53.93 -9.34 -16.08
C GLU A 334 -52.74 -10.30 -15.92
N ARG A 335 -51.86 -10.42 -16.93
CA ARG A 335 -50.71 -11.33 -16.88
C ARG A 335 -49.53 -10.75 -16.10
N VAL A 336 -49.33 -9.43 -16.11
CA VAL A 336 -48.30 -8.77 -15.29
C VAL A 336 -48.76 -8.69 -13.84
N GLU A 337 -50.04 -8.42 -13.54
CA GLU A 337 -50.52 -8.49 -12.16
C GLU A 337 -50.60 -9.93 -11.63
N ALA A 338 -50.88 -10.92 -12.48
CA ALA A 338 -50.78 -12.32 -12.10
C ALA A 338 -49.32 -12.77 -11.92
N GLU A 339 -48.40 -12.30 -12.76
CA GLU A 339 -46.96 -12.64 -12.67
C GLU A 339 -46.26 -11.89 -11.54
N VAL A 340 -46.65 -10.64 -11.24
CA VAL A 340 -46.16 -9.88 -10.07
C VAL A 340 -46.67 -10.54 -8.80
N ARG A 341 -47.96 -10.89 -8.69
CA ARG A 341 -48.46 -11.66 -7.54
C ARG A 341 -47.82 -13.04 -7.40
N ARG A 342 -47.55 -13.71 -8.53
CA ARG A 342 -46.83 -14.99 -8.53
C ARG A 342 -45.38 -14.83 -8.07
N ARG A 343 -44.69 -13.79 -8.51
CA ARG A 343 -43.30 -13.50 -8.11
C ARG A 343 -43.20 -12.99 -6.69
N GLU A 344 -44.15 -12.19 -6.21
CA GLU A 344 -44.23 -11.80 -4.80
C GLU A 344 -44.46 -13.02 -3.92
N ALA A 345 -45.40 -13.91 -4.27
CA ALA A 345 -45.61 -15.17 -3.55
C ALA A 345 -44.39 -16.10 -3.63
N GLU A 346 -43.68 -16.15 -4.76
CA GLU A 346 -42.46 -16.94 -4.92
C GLU A 346 -41.30 -16.36 -4.11
N ILE A 347 -41.16 -15.04 -4.06
CA ILE A 347 -40.17 -14.34 -3.23
C ILE A 347 -40.49 -14.56 -1.74
N GLU A 348 -41.75 -14.46 -1.32
CA GLU A 348 -42.15 -14.76 0.05
C GLU A 348 -41.90 -16.23 0.43
N LEU A 349 -42.20 -17.18 -0.48
CA LEU A 349 -41.85 -18.59 -0.29
C LEU A 349 -40.34 -18.81 -0.23
N GLN A 350 -39.56 -18.10 -1.03
CA GLN A 350 -38.09 -18.19 -0.99
C GLN A 350 -37.52 -17.55 0.28
N ILE A 351 -38.08 -16.44 0.75
CA ILE A 351 -37.70 -15.82 2.02
C ILE A 351 -38.05 -16.76 3.17
N ALA A 352 -39.24 -17.33 3.18
CA ALA A 352 -39.66 -18.31 4.19
C ALA A 352 -38.79 -19.58 4.14
N ALA A 353 -38.47 -20.09 2.95
CA ALA A 353 -37.58 -21.23 2.79
C ALA A 353 -36.15 -20.93 3.25
N LYS A 354 -35.64 -19.72 2.97
CA LYS A 354 -34.31 -19.28 3.43
C LYS A 354 -34.28 -19.03 4.93
N GLN A 355 -35.34 -18.49 5.52
CA GLN A 355 -35.48 -18.35 6.97
C GLN A 355 -35.57 -19.71 7.65
N HIS A 356 -36.30 -20.66 7.08
CA HIS A 356 -36.33 -22.04 7.56
C HIS A 356 -34.97 -22.72 7.42
N GLN A 357 -34.27 -22.51 6.31
CA GLN A 357 -32.93 -23.04 6.07
C GLN A 357 -31.92 -22.43 7.06
N LEU A 358 -32.04 -21.13 7.37
CA LEU A 358 -31.26 -20.46 8.40
C LEU A 358 -31.55 -21.05 9.77
N ALA A 359 -32.82 -21.25 10.13
CA ALA A 359 -33.21 -21.88 11.40
C ALA A 359 -32.70 -23.32 11.52
N GLN A 360 -32.71 -24.09 10.42
CA GLN A 360 -32.12 -25.43 10.38
C GLN A 360 -30.60 -25.41 10.53
N LEU A 361 -29.91 -24.48 9.87
CA LEU A 361 -28.47 -24.27 10.01
C LEU A 361 -28.09 -23.83 11.44
N GLU A 362 -28.87 -22.95 12.05
CA GLU A 362 -28.69 -22.55 13.44
C GLU A 362 -28.93 -23.70 14.40
N ALA A 363 -29.93 -24.54 14.16
CA ALA A 363 -30.18 -25.74 14.95
C ALA A 363 -29.04 -26.77 14.79
N GLN A 364 -28.56 -27.00 13.56
CA GLN A 364 -27.41 -27.86 13.28
C GLN A 364 -26.14 -27.33 13.94
N LEU A 365 -25.90 -26.02 13.91
CA LEU A 365 -24.75 -25.40 14.56
C LEU A 365 -24.83 -25.54 16.09
N ARG A 366 -26.03 -25.44 16.67
CA ARG A 366 -26.24 -25.72 18.11
C ARG A 366 -25.96 -27.18 18.43
N GLU A 367 -26.49 -28.11 17.63
CA GLU A 367 -26.28 -29.54 17.83
C GLU A 367 -24.81 -29.94 17.68
N GLU A 368 -24.10 -29.44 16.68
CA GLU A 368 -22.66 -29.65 16.50
C GLU A 368 -21.84 -29.04 17.65
N ARG A 369 -22.23 -27.85 18.15
CA ARG A 369 -21.59 -27.26 19.33
C ARG A 369 -21.81 -28.10 20.58
N ASP A 370 -22.98 -28.68 20.76
CA ASP A 370 -23.29 -29.54 21.90
C ASP A 370 -22.57 -30.89 21.78
N ARG A 371 -22.49 -31.48 20.57
CA ARG A 371 -21.66 -32.66 20.30
C ARG A 371 -20.19 -32.41 20.59
N HIS A 372 -19.64 -31.28 20.12
CA HIS A 372 -18.25 -30.94 20.36
C HIS A 372 -17.99 -30.67 21.85
N ARG A 373 -18.95 -30.09 22.58
CA ARG A 373 -18.86 -29.92 24.04
C ARG A 373 -18.88 -31.27 24.76
N HIS A 374 -19.76 -32.18 24.36
CA HIS A 374 -19.80 -33.54 24.90
C HIS A 374 -18.53 -34.34 24.60
N ALA A 375 -17.98 -34.23 23.39
CA ALA A 375 -16.72 -34.88 23.01
C ALA A 375 -15.55 -34.35 23.87
N LEU A 376 -15.45 -33.04 24.07
CA LEU A 376 -14.45 -32.44 24.95
C LEU A 376 -14.60 -32.90 26.41
N ASP A 377 -15.83 -33.06 26.91
CA ASP A 377 -16.08 -33.58 28.25
C ASP A 377 -15.74 -35.07 28.39
N GLU A 378 -15.95 -35.89 27.34
CA GLU A 378 -15.53 -37.28 27.32
C GLU A 378 -14.00 -37.41 27.25
N ASP A 379 -13.35 -36.64 26.38
CA ASP A 379 -11.88 -36.63 26.27
C ASP A 379 -11.24 -36.15 27.58
N ARG A 380 -11.81 -35.13 28.23
CA ARG A 380 -11.37 -34.69 29.56
C ARG A 380 -11.48 -35.82 30.59
N LYS A 381 -12.61 -36.54 30.64
CA LYS A 381 -12.78 -37.68 31.54
C LYS A 381 -11.81 -38.82 31.25
N ARG A 382 -11.52 -39.10 29.98
CA ARG A 382 -10.53 -40.11 29.57
C ARG A 382 -9.12 -39.72 30.01
N LEU A 383 -8.72 -38.47 29.77
CA LEU A 383 -7.43 -37.93 30.21
C LEU A 383 -7.30 -37.95 31.74
N GLU A 384 -8.36 -37.58 32.46
CA GLU A 384 -8.38 -37.66 33.94
C GLU A 384 -8.24 -39.11 34.43
N ALA A 385 -8.89 -40.07 33.78
CA ALA A 385 -8.77 -41.50 34.11
C ALA A 385 -7.37 -42.06 33.79
N GLU A 386 -6.79 -41.69 32.64
CA GLU A 386 -5.45 -42.11 32.24
C GLU A 386 -4.38 -41.52 33.17
N LEU A 387 -4.52 -40.24 33.54
CA LEU A 387 -3.64 -39.59 34.50
C LEU A 387 -3.73 -40.23 35.90
N GLN A 388 -4.94 -40.62 36.31
CA GLN A 388 -5.13 -41.36 37.56
C GLN A 388 -4.49 -42.75 37.52
N GLN A 389 -4.65 -43.48 36.41
CA GLN A 389 -4.01 -44.77 36.21
C GLN A 389 -2.47 -44.67 36.24
N GLN A 390 -1.89 -43.63 35.62
CA GLN A 390 -0.45 -43.38 35.67
C GLN A 390 0.02 -43.07 37.10
N ARG A 391 -0.74 -42.27 37.85
CA ARG A 391 -0.45 -42.00 39.27
C ARG A 391 -0.48 -43.27 40.11
N ASP A 392 -1.47 -44.13 39.91
CA ASP A 392 -1.60 -45.39 40.63
C ASP A 392 -0.48 -46.38 40.26
N GLN A 393 -0.07 -46.44 38.99
CA GLN A 393 1.09 -47.20 38.54
C GLN A 393 2.39 -46.70 39.15
N LEU A 394 2.63 -45.38 39.14
CA LEU A 394 3.81 -44.78 39.77
C LEU A 394 3.82 -45.05 41.29
N ALA A 395 2.67 -44.96 41.96
CA ALA A 395 2.56 -45.29 43.38
C ALA A 395 2.79 -46.79 43.67
N ALA A 396 2.45 -47.69 42.74
CA ALA A 396 2.78 -49.11 42.86
C ALA A 396 4.28 -49.37 42.64
N GLN A 397 4.88 -48.74 41.63
CA GLN A 397 6.33 -48.82 41.37
C GLN A 397 7.15 -48.28 42.53
N HIS A 398 6.75 -47.14 43.12
CA HIS A 398 7.39 -46.61 44.32
C HIS A 398 7.33 -47.61 45.49
N ARG A 399 6.17 -48.22 45.74
CA ARG A 399 6.05 -49.26 46.79
C ARG A 399 6.94 -50.47 46.51
N GLU A 400 7.04 -50.92 45.26
CA GLU A 400 7.92 -52.02 44.89
C GLU A 400 9.40 -51.66 45.10
N LEU A 401 9.80 -50.45 44.72
CA LEU A 401 11.15 -49.94 44.95
C LEU A 401 11.47 -49.85 46.45
N ASP A 402 10.57 -49.32 47.26
CA ASP A 402 10.74 -49.25 48.71
C ASP A 402 10.94 -50.65 49.33
N THR A 403 10.16 -51.64 48.89
CA THR A 403 10.33 -53.03 49.35
C THR A 403 11.66 -53.65 48.89
N ARG A 404 12.11 -53.35 47.66
CA ARG A 404 13.42 -53.80 47.18
C ARG A 404 14.56 -53.14 47.95
N GLU A 405 14.45 -51.84 48.25
CA GLU A 405 15.45 -51.16 49.08
C GLU A 405 15.55 -51.78 50.46
N GLN A 406 14.42 -52.12 51.09
CA GLN A 406 14.43 -52.83 52.38
C GLN A 406 15.11 -54.20 52.27
N GLN A 407 14.80 -54.98 51.24
CA GLN A 407 15.44 -56.27 51.01
C GLN A 407 16.95 -56.15 50.76
N VAL A 408 17.39 -55.13 50.02
CA VAL A 408 18.81 -54.86 49.78
C VAL A 408 19.50 -54.50 51.10
N ARG A 409 18.90 -53.65 51.94
CA ARG A 409 19.46 -53.31 53.26
C ARG A 409 19.56 -54.54 54.16
N GLU A 410 18.54 -55.39 54.21
CA GLU A 410 18.60 -56.65 54.98
C GLU A 410 19.69 -57.60 54.46
N LEU A 411 19.90 -57.67 53.14
CA LEU A 411 20.97 -58.45 52.53
C LEU A 411 22.36 -57.88 52.84
N GLU A 412 22.50 -56.55 52.81
CA GLU A 412 23.74 -55.85 53.17
C GLU A 412 24.11 -56.12 54.63
N GLU A 413 23.18 -55.93 55.58
CA GLU A 413 23.40 -56.24 57.00
C GLU A 413 23.75 -57.72 57.20
N GLY A 414 23.07 -58.62 56.46
CA GLY A 414 23.36 -60.06 56.49
C GLY A 414 24.74 -60.42 55.94
N LEU A 415 25.17 -59.78 54.84
CA LEU A 415 26.49 -59.95 54.24
C LEU A 415 27.59 -59.38 55.12
N GLU A 416 27.39 -58.21 55.72
CA GLU A 416 28.32 -57.60 56.65
C GLU A 416 28.52 -58.48 57.89
N THR A 417 27.43 -59.03 58.44
CA THR A 417 27.50 -59.98 59.55
C THR A 417 28.27 -61.26 59.17
N ARG A 418 28.06 -61.78 57.96
CA ARG A 418 28.80 -62.96 57.47
C ARG A 418 30.27 -62.65 57.22
N LEU A 419 30.58 -61.51 56.62
CA LEU A 419 31.94 -61.06 56.33
C LEU A 419 32.72 -60.91 57.64
N ASN A 420 32.14 -60.28 58.65
CA ASN A 420 32.75 -60.14 59.97
C ASN A 420 33.05 -61.52 60.61
N ARG A 421 32.13 -62.48 60.52
CA ARG A 421 32.39 -63.86 60.99
C ARG A 421 33.49 -64.57 60.21
N VAL A 422 33.59 -64.32 58.90
CA VAL A 422 34.63 -64.93 58.05
C VAL A 422 35.99 -64.31 58.38
N ILE A 423 36.07 -62.99 58.57
CA ILE A 423 37.29 -62.31 59.02
C ILE A 423 37.74 -62.86 60.38
N GLU A 424 36.85 -62.95 61.37
CA GLU A 424 37.17 -63.54 62.68
C GLU A 424 37.69 -64.98 62.55
N ARG A 425 37.10 -65.78 61.65
CA ARG A 425 37.52 -67.18 61.44
C ARG A 425 38.88 -67.27 60.74
N TYR A 426 39.17 -66.41 59.75
CA TYR A 426 40.47 -66.36 59.08
C TYR A 426 41.58 -65.84 59.99
N ASP A 427 41.30 -64.87 60.87
CA ASP A 427 42.30 -64.41 61.85
C ASP A 427 42.64 -65.52 62.87
N LEU A 428 41.64 -66.32 63.27
CA LEU A 428 41.85 -67.48 64.14
C LEU A 428 42.58 -68.63 63.42
N GLU A 429 42.23 -68.94 62.16
CA GLU A 429 42.87 -70.01 61.39
C GLU A 429 44.27 -69.62 60.90
N SER A 430 44.53 -68.35 60.54
CA SER A 430 45.87 -67.91 60.14
C SER A 430 46.85 -67.97 61.30
N ASN A 431 46.40 -67.59 62.51
CA ASN A 431 47.23 -67.72 63.71
C ASN A 431 47.50 -69.21 64.04
N ARG A 432 46.49 -70.08 63.90
CA ARG A 432 46.63 -71.51 64.17
C ARG A 432 47.46 -72.25 63.11
N PHE A 433 47.33 -71.89 61.84
CA PHE A 433 48.12 -72.46 60.73
C PHE A 433 49.58 -72.01 60.79
N GLY A 434 49.85 -70.77 61.22
CA GLY A 434 51.21 -70.32 61.52
C GLY A 434 51.87 -71.14 62.64
N GLU A 435 51.13 -71.45 63.70
CA GLU A 435 51.61 -72.27 64.81
C GLU A 435 51.78 -73.76 64.42
N ASP A 436 50.87 -74.34 63.63
CA ASP A 436 50.92 -75.74 63.19
C ASP A 436 51.98 -76.01 62.08
N LEU A 437 52.23 -75.05 61.17
CA LEU A 437 53.32 -75.17 60.17
C LEU A 437 54.71 -75.13 60.81
N LEU A 438 54.89 -74.33 61.86
CA LEU A 438 56.12 -74.32 62.65
C LEU A 438 56.30 -75.64 63.41
N ALA A 439 55.21 -76.27 63.87
CA ALA A 439 55.25 -77.57 64.55
C ALA A 439 55.49 -78.78 63.62
N ALA A 440 55.04 -78.73 62.35
CA ALA A 440 55.14 -79.85 61.39
C ALA A 440 56.39 -79.83 60.48
N TRP A 441 57.22 -78.78 60.57
CA TRP A 441 58.45 -78.59 59.78
C TRP A 441 59.40 -79.82 59.73
N PRO A 442 59.54 -80.65 60.79
CA PRO A 442 60.43 -81.82 60.75
C PRO A 442 59.97 -82.97 59.84
N ILE A 443 58.67 -83.13 59.60
CA ILE A 443 58.11 -84.21 58.75
C ILE A 443 58.20 -83.82 57.27
N LEU A 444 57.98 -82.54 56.97
CA LEU A 444 58.11 -81.99 55.60
C LEU A 444 59.54 -82.11 55.05
N ARG A 445 60.57 -82.16 55.92
CA ARG A 445 61.96 -82.50 55.54
C ARG A 445 62.16 -83.94 55.04
N LYS A 446 61.30 -84.89 55.41
CA LYS A 446 61.44 -86.31 55.02
C LYS A 446 60.74 -86.66 53.70
N LEU A 447 59.90 -85.78 53.16
CA LEU A 447 59.19 -85.96 51.88
C LEU A 447 59.88 -85.30 50.68
N GLY A 448 61.16 -84.95 50.79
CA GLY A 448 61.96 -84.52 49.64
C GLY A 448 61.85 -83.04 49.28
N PHE A 449 61.39 -82.18 50.19
CA PHE A 449 61.59 -80.73 50.02
C PHE A 449 63.06 -80.37 50.31
N PRO A 450 63.74 -79.63 49.42
CA PRO A 450 65.16 -79.30 49.56
C PRO A 450 65.43 -78.44 50.80
N ALA A 451 66.51 -78.76 51.51
CA ALA A 451 67.06 -77.89 52.54
C ALA A 451 67.77 -76.70 51.86
N GLY A 452 67.22 -75.50 52.06
CA GLY A 452 67.87 -74.24 51.76
C GLY A 452 67.51 -73.68 50.38
N GLY A 453 66.92 -72.50 50.26
CA GLY A 453 66.57 -71.55 51.30
C GLY A 453 66.05 -70.27 50.68
N ALA A 454 65.59 -69.42 51.60
CA ALA A 454 65.15 -68.04 51.43
C ALA A 454 63.72 -67.86 50.89
N PRO A 455 63.07 -66.73 51.16
CA PRO A 455 63.34 -65.69 52.17
C PRO A 455 62.12 -65.49 53.10
N ALA A 456 62.30 -65.29 54.40
CA ALA A 456 62.31 -63.95 54.97
C ALA A 456 61.40 -62.96 54.21
N ILE A 457 60.12 -62.97 54.57
CA ILE A 457 59.41 -61.79 55.05
C ILE A 457 59.84 -60.49 54.36
N ALA A 458 59.13 -60.09 53.31
CA ALA A 458 58.87 -58.69 52.98
C ALA A 458 57.89 -58.60 51.80
N GLY A 459 56.68 -59.10 51.98
CA GLY A 459 55.54 -58.64 51.17
C GLY A 459 55.11 -57.29 51.71
N ALA A 460 55.74 -56.24 51.20
CA ALA A 460 55.41 -54.85 51.47
C ALA A 460 53.90 -54.60 51.31
N VAL A 461 53.19 -54.55 52.45
CA VAL A 461 51.90 -53.87 52.55
C VAL A 461 52.22 -52.40 52.77
N ALA A 462 52.37 -51.69 51.66
CA ALA A 462 52.29 -50.24 51.64
C ALA A 462 51.35 -49.83 50.50
N THR A 463 50.12 -49.53 50.94
CA THR A 463 49.19 -48.56 50.34
C THR A 463 48.79 -48.74 48.88
N ALA A 464 47.65 -49.41 48.67
CA ALA A 464 46.75 -49.08 47.57
C ALA A 464 45.29 -49.23 48.04
N SER A 465 44.62 -48.08 48.19
CA SER A 465 43.17 -48.01 48.40
C SER A 465 42.42 -48.44 47.14
N PRO A 466 41.18 -48.94 47.30
CA PRO A 466 40.58 -49.88 46.38
C PRO A 466 39.68 -49.19 45.35
N ASN A 467 39.69 -49.69 44.10
CA ASN A 467 38.47 -49.83 43.31
C ASN A 467 38.72 -50.71 42.09
N GLY A 468 37.94 -51.77 41.99
CA GLY A 468 37.84 -52.62 40.81
C GLY A 468 38.34 -54.04 41.07
N LEU A 469 37.42 -55.00 40.98
CA LEU A 469 37.55 -56.15 40.08
C LEU A 469 36.22 -56.94 40.04
N ALA A 470 35.73 -57.14 38.81
CA ALA A 470 34.72 -58.12 38.41
C ALA A 470 35.22 -59.57 38.66
N ALA A 471 34.47 -60.67 38.62
CA ALA A 471 33.35 -61.15 37.77
C ALA A 471 32.87 -62.51 38.38
N PRO A 472 32.27 -63.52 37.69
CA PRO A 472 31.32 -63.62 36.55
C PRO A 472 30.13 -64.61 36.84
N GLY A 473 29.21 -64.85 35.89
CA GLY A 473 28.37 -66.07 35.87
C GLY A 473 27.00 -65.97 35.16
N TRP A 474 26.69 -66.95 34.31
CA TRP A 474 25.56 -67.03 33.35
C TRP A 474 24.39 -67.93 33.84
N ILE A 475 23.32 -68.06 33.00
CA ILE A 475 22.18 -69.04 32.92
C ILE A 475 20.82 -68.39 33.33
N ALA A 476 19.68 -68.36 32.62
CA ALA A 476 19.08 -68.94 31.38
C ALA A 476 17.55 -68.54 31.34
N PRO A 477 16.63 -68.94 30.41
CA PRO A 477 16.65 -69.16 28.95
C PRO A 477 15.37 -68.56 28.21
N PRO A 478 14.73 -69.12 27.13
CA PRO A 478 14.59 -68.43 25.82
C PRO A 478 13.17 -68.47 25.15
N PHE A 479 13.00 -67.88 23.95
CA PHE A 479 12.48 -68.46 22.68
C PHE A 479 12.24 -67.36 21.60
N GLY A 480 12.83 -67.53 20.40
CA GLY A 480 12.62 -66.70 19.17
C GLY A 480 11.57 -67.32 18.22
N PRO A 481 11.56 -67.04 16.88
CA PRO A 481 12.53 -66.31 16.03
C PRO A 481 11.83 -65.40 14.93
N PRO A 482 12.39 -65.08 13.71
CA PRO A 482 12.90 -63.73 13.33
C PRO A 482 12.61 -63.23 11.87
N ALA A 483 13.31 -62.15 11.43
CA ALA A 483 13.85 -61.81 10.07
C ALA A 483 13.53 -60.35 9.60
N ALA A 484 14.39 -59.55 8.93
CA ALA A 484 15.81 -59.57 8.56
C ALA A 484 16.26 -58.19 7.95
N THR A 485 17.50 -57.76 8.25
CA THR A 485 18.58 -57.16 7.39
C THR A 485 18.33 -55.98 6.41
N ALA A 486 19.22 -55.02 6.11
CA ALA A 486 20.61 -54.62 6.47
C ALA A 486 20.96 -53.31 5.64
N PRO A 487 22.23 -52.92 5.34
CA PRO A 487 23.18 -52.16 6.16
C PRO A 487 23.83 -50.91 5.46
N VAL A 488 24.75 -50.23 6.17
CA VAL A 488 25.70 -49.17 5.74
C VAL A 488 27.15 -49.72 5.81
N PRO A 489 28.15 -49.16 5.09
CA PRO A 489 29.38 -48.76 5.79
C PRO A 489 30.16 -47.55 5.21
N LEU A 490 31.11 -47.06 6.01
CA LEU A 490 32.01 -45.90 5.86
C LEU A 490 33.41 -46.26 5.28
N ALA A 491 33.98 -45.23 4.64
CA ALA A 491 35.35 -44.83 4.24
C ALA A 491 36.64 -45.60 4.67
N VAL A 492 37.66 -45.53 3.77
CA VAL A 492 39.13 -45.45 4.04
C VAL A 492 39.84 -44.61 2.92
N THR A 493 40.95 -43.98 3.29
CA THR A 493 41.95 -43.05 2.65
C THR A 493 42.77 -43.67 1.47
N ASP A 494 43.65 -43.05 0.67
CA ASP A 494 44.51 -41.83 0.70
C ASP A 494 45.17 -41.54 -0.71
N ALA A 495 45.65 -40.29 -0.90
CA ALA A 495 46.80 -39.77 -1.71
C ALA A 495 46.92 -39.78 -3.28
N ALA A 496 47.16 -38.58 -3.85
CA ALA A 496 48.32 -38.15 -4.71
C ALA A 496 48.02 -37.36 -6.02
N ASP A 497 48.38 -36.06 -5.97
CA ASP A 497 49.03 -35.12 -6.92
C ASP A 497 48.56 -34.81 -8.38
N VAL A 498 48.52 -33.49 -8.67
CA VAL A 498 49.26 -32.71 -9.72
C VAL A 498 48.42 -31.66 -10.50
N GLU A 499 48.91 -30.40 -10.42
CA GLU A 499 48.84 -29.23 -11.33
C GLU A 499 47.59 -28.34 -11.49
N GLY A 500 47.80 -27.02 -11.26
CA GLY A 500 47.07 -25.91 -11.87
C GLY A 500 47.69 -25.47 -13.22
N PRO A 501 47.09 -24.53 -13.97
CA PRO A 501 47.36 -23.11 -13.66
C PRO A 501 46.19 -22.12 -13.95
N SER A 502 46.47 -20.88 -13.58
CA SER A 502 45.74 -19.62 -13.64
C SER A 502 45.20 -19.20 -15.03
N ALA A 503 44.03 -18.53 -15.07
CA ALA A 503 43.75 -17.45 -16.04
C ALA A 503 42.57 -16.56 -15.61
N THR A 504 42.83 -15.26 -15.70
CA THR A 504 41.93 -14.10 -15.63
C THR A 504 40.86 -14.13 -16.72
N THR A 505 39.60 -13.82 -16.42
CA THR A 505 38.71 -13.07 -17.36
C THR A 505 37.41 -12.59 -16.70
N SER A 506 37.14 -11.31 -16.91
CA SER A 506 35.84 -10.62 -16.84
C SER A 506 34.79 -11.28 -17.74
N HIS A 507 33.55 -11.45 -17.26
CA HIS A 507 32.31 -11.51 -18.07
C HIS A 507 31.11 -11.33 -17.13
N SER A 508 30.45 -10.17 -17.15
CA SER A 508 29.22 -9.86 -17.92
C SER A 508 28.03 -10.76 -17.57
N LEU A 509 27.03 -10.17 -16.90
CA LEU A 509 25.70 -10.73 -16.67
C LEU A 509 25.09 -11.26 -17.98
N PRO A 510 24.63 -12.51 -18.06
CA PRO A 510 23.81 -12.92 -19.18
C PRO A 510 22.37 -12.46 -18.92
N ALA A 511 21.82 -11.70 -19.89
CA ALA A 511 20.40 -11.52 -20.04
C ALA A 511 19.73 -12.90 -20.15
N THR A 512 18.91 -13.27 -19.17
CA THR A 512 18.16 -14.51 -19.19
C THR A 512 16.78 -14.25 -19.79
N SER A 513 16.63 -14.63 -21.05
CA SER A 513 15.35 -14.97 -21.64
C SER A 513 14.79 -16.19 -20.89
N PHE A 514 13.62 -16.06 -20.27
CA PHE A 514 12.98 -17.15 -19.54
C PHE A 514 12.11 -18.00 -20.48
N PRO A 515 12.34 -19.31 -20.63
CA PRO A 515 11.40 -20.21 -21.29
C PRO A 515 10.31 -20.66 -20.31
N HIS A 516 9.08 -20.75 -20.82
CA HIS A 516 7.88 -21.22 -20.13
C HIS A 516 8.05 -22.65 -19.56
N VAL A 517 7.86 -22.82 -18.25
CA VAL A 517 7.74 -24.14 -17.58
C VAL A 517 6.64 -24.07 -16.51
N GLY A 518 5.80 -25.10 -16.42
CA GLY A 518 4.58 -25.14 -15.61
C GLY A 518 4.75 -25.21 -14.08
N ALA A 519 3.64 -24.97 -13.38
CA ALA A 519 3.58 -24.60 -11.96
C ALA A 519 4.15 -25.62 -10.96
N SER A 520 4.10 -26.92 -11.26
CA SER A 520 4.73 -27.94 -10.40
C SER A 520 6.26 -27.82 -10.33
N GLY A 521 6.91 -27.20 -11.32
CA GLY A 521 8.36 -26.98 -11.33
C GLY A 521 8.81 -25.68 -10.64
N LEU A 522 7.90 -24.74 -10.38
CA LEU A 522 8.20 -23.44 -9.75
C LEU A 522 8.59 -23.60 -8.28
N VAL A 523 7.96 -24.54 -7.58
CA VAL A 523 8.16 -24.81 -6.14
C VAL A 523 9.47 -25.54 -5.87
N GLN A 524 9.90 -26.41 -6.79
CA GLN A 524 11.09 -27.25 -6.64
C GLN A 524 12.42 -26.50 -6.87
N ARG A 525 12.39 -25.35 -7.57
CA ARG A 525 13.60 -24.59 -7.92
C ARG A 525 14.11 -23.65 -6.82
N LEU A 526 13.35 -23.40 -5.75
CA LEU A 526 13.77 -22.50 -4.67
C LEU A 526 14.72 -23.14 -3.64
N GLY A 527 15.07 -24.43 -3.79
CA GLY A 527 16.11 -25.09 -3.01
C GLY A 527 15.90 -24.99 -1.50
N ARG A 528 14.85 -25.65 -0.99
CA ARG A 528 14.53 -25.70 0.44
C ARG A 528 15.65 -26.38 1.24
N ARG A 529 16.08 -25.74 2.33
CA ARG A 529 16.89 -26.34 3.40
C ARG A 529 16.05 -26.94 4.54
N VAL A 530 14.76 -26.63 4.59
CA VAL A 530 13.88 -27.08 5.68
C VAL A 530 12.97 -28.19 5.15
N VAL A 531 13.08 -29.36 5.77
CA VAL A 531 12.23 -30.51 5.52
C VAL A 531 10.84 -30.20 6.09
N PRO A 532 9.74 -30.41 5.35
CA PRO A 532 8.40 -30.24 5.90
C PRO A 532 8.23 -31.09 7.18
N GLY A 533 7.90 -30.45 8.31
CA GLY A 533 7.66 -31.12 9.59
C GLY A 533 8.75 -30.99 10.66
N GLU A 534 9.89 -30.37 10.36
CA GLU A 534 10.92 -30.10 11.38
C GLU A 534 10.52 -28.90 12.25
N GLN A 535 10.33 -29.10 13.55
CA GLN A 535 10.01 -28.01 14.48
C GLN A 535 11.23 -27.11 14.66
N LEU A 536 11.21 -25.95 14.01
CA LEU A 536 12.23 -24.92 14.19
C LEU A 536 12.28 -24.48 15.67
N PRO A 537 13.49 -24.22 16.22
CA PRO A 537 13.66 -23.86 17.61
C PRO A 537 12.91 -22.56 17.95
N ASN A 538 12.34 -22.50 19.14
CA ASN A 538 11.70 -21.27 19.63
C ASN A 538 12.79 -20.25 20.00
N ILE A 539 12.82 -19.13 19.27
CA ILE A 539 13.85 -18.10 19.40
C ILE A 539 13.30 -16.95 20.25
N ASP A 540 14.13 -16.42 21.14
CA ASP A 540 13.81 -15.21 21.89
C ASP A 540 13.95 -13.96 21.00
N GLU A 541 13.01 -13.03 21.12
CA GLU A 541 12.95 -11.82 20.29
C GLU A 541 14.17 -10.91 20.51
N ALA A 542 14.64 -10.81 21.76
CA ALA A 542 15.83 -10.01 22.08
C ALA A 542 17.10 -10.63 21.48
N ALA A 543 17.19 -11.97 21.46
CA ALA A 543 18.28 -12.67 20.79
C ALA A 543 18.28 -12.43 19.28
N PHE A 544 17.09 -12.46 18.64
CA PHE A 544 16.93 -12.11 17.24
C PHE A 544 17.36 -10.67 16.94
N LEU A 545 16.95 -9.70 17.74
CA LEU A 545 17.33 -8.29 17.53
C LEU A 545 18.84 -8.05 17.64
N ASN A 546 19.50 -8.69 18.61
CA ASN A 546 20.96 -8.62 18.75
C ASN A 546 21.68 -9.27 17.55
N HIS A 547 21.12 -10.35 17.01
CA HIS A 547 21.61 -10.97 15.79
C HIS A 547 21.41 -10.04 14.58
N PHE A 548 20.21 -9.47 14.41
CA PHE A 548 19.90 -8.54 13.34
C PHE A 548 20.82 -7.32 13.34
N GLU A 549 21.03 -6.69 14.49
CA GLU A 549 21.98 -5.58 14.66
C GLU A 549 23.41 -6.00 14.28
N SER A 550 23.85 -7.18 14.74
CA SER A 550 25.17 -7.72 14.39
C SER A 550 25.33 -7.99 12.90
N LEU A 551 24.28 -8.48 12.23
CA LEU A 551 24.28 -8.77 10.80
C LEU A 551 24.33 -7.49 9.96
N VAL A 552 23.52 -6.50 10.31
CA VAL A 552 23.49 -5.18 9.67
C VAL A 552 24.88 -4.52 9.76
N ALA A 553 25.50 -4.57 10.94
CA ALA A 553 26.86 -4.06 11.14
C ALA A 553 27.92 -4.87 10.36
N TYR A 554 27.81 -6.20 10.32
CA TYR A 554 28.70 -7.07 9.55
C TYR A 554 28.65 -6.76 8.05
N ARG A 555 27.46 -6.47 7.52
CA ARG A 555 27.24 -6.09 6.10
C ARG A 555 27.65 -4.64 5.80
N GLY A 556 28.16 -3.90 6.80
CA GLY A 556 28.69 -2.54 6.63
C GLY A 556 27.64 -1.43 6.65
N PHE A 557 26.41 -1.72 7.08
CA PHE A 557 25.35 -0.74 7.24
C PHE A 557 25.33 -0.17 8.66
N MET A 558 24.98 1.10 8.79
CA MET A 558 24.96 1.81 10.07
C MET A 558 23.56 2.36 10.31
N PHE A 559 22.86 1.74 11.26
CA PHE A 559 21.57 2.20 11.76
C PHE A 559 21.65 2.31 13.28
N ARG A 560 20.93 3.27 13.86
CA ARG A 560 20.81 3.32 15.33
C ARG A 560 20.01 2.10 15.79
N ARG A 561 20.36 1.56 16.95
CA ARG A 561 19.66 0.40 17.53
C ARG A 561 18.15 0.68 17.68
N GLU A 562 17.78 1.90 18.06
CA GLU A 562 16.38 2.32 18.16
C GLU A 562 15.64 2.25 16.81
N ASP A 563 16.28 2.64 15.70
CA ASP A 563 15.67 2.60 14.37
C ASP A 563 15.46 1.15 13.91
N LEU A 564 16.40 0.24 14.22
CA LEU A 564 16.28 -1.19 13.91
C LEU A 564 15.15 -1.85 14.73
N ILE A 565 15.04 -1.51 16.01
CA ILE A 565 13.95 -1.98 16.88
C ILE A 565 12.62 -1.44 16.37
N ASN A 566 12.53 -0.14 16.08
CA ASN A 566 11.32 0.47 15.55
C ASN A 566 10.90 -0.19 14.22
N PHE A 567 11.83 -0.37 13.29
CA PHE A 567 11.60 -1.08 12.04
C PHE A 567 11.07 -2.50 12.28
N HIS A 568 11.73 -3.28 13.16
CA HIS A 568 11.30 -4.62 13.51
C HIS A 568 9.87 -4.67 14.04
N VAL A 569 9.55 -3.86 15.06
CA VAL A 569 8.22 -3.84 15.68
C VAL A 569 7.15 -3.37 14.67
N THR A 570 7.49 -2.41 13.80
CA THR A 570 6.58 -1.91 12.76
C THR A 570 6.22 -3.00 11.76
N VAL A 571 7.21 -3.73 11.23
CA VAL A 571 6.99 -4.84 10.27
C VAL A 571 6.28 -6.00 10.94
N LYS A 572 6.59 -6.26 12.22
CA LYS A 572 5.96 -7.31 13.01
C LYS A 572 4.45 -7.09 13.18
N CYS A 573 4.05 -5.86 13.53
CA CYS A 573 2.64 -5.50 13.81
C CYS A 573 1.86 -5.02 12.57
N GLY A 574 2.53 -4.67 11.49
CA GLY A 574 1.95 -4.01 10.31
C GLY A 574 1.77 -4.92 9.08
N GLY A 575 0.81 -4.58 8.23
CA GLY A 575 0.63 -5.21 6.92
C GLY A 575 1.50 -4.60 5.82
N LEU A 576 1.47 -3.26 5.70
CA LEU A 576 2.28 -2.48 4.76
C LEU A 576 3.16 -1.49 5.56
N THR A 577 4.48 -1.60 5.40
CA THR A 577 5.46 -0.70 6.03
C THR A 577 6.17 0.13 4.97
N ILE A 578 6.12 1.45 5.08
CA ILE A 578 6.79 2.37 4.16
C ILE A 578 8.07 2.89 4.85
N LEU A 579 9.19 2.81 4.16
CA LEU A 579 10.50 3.29 4.61
C LEU A 579 10.83 4.59 3.87
N ALA A 580 10.78 5.72 4.58
CA ALA A 580 11.06 7.04 4.04
C ALA A 580 12.40 7.58 4.54
N GLY A 581 13.13 8.29 3.69
CA GLY A 581 14.39 8.94 4.08
C GLY A 581 15.18 9.43 2.86
N PRO A 582 16.26 10.20 3.06
CA PRO A 582 17.18 10.60 1.99
C PRO A 582 17.79 9.40 1.25
N THR A 583 18.23 9.60 0.01
CA THR A 583 19.03 8.62 -0.73
C THR A 583 20.29 8.20 0.03
N GLY A 584 20.75 6.96 -0.18
CA GLY A 584 21.96 6.43 0.47
C GLY A 584 21.84 6.02 1.94
N THR A 585 20.66 6.13 2.56
CA THR A 585 20.39 5.69 3.95
C THR A 585 20.25 4.17 4.12
N GLY A 586 20.29 3.38 3.03
CA GLY A 586 20.18 1.91 3.09
C GLY A 586 18.76 1.35 3.16
N LYS A 587 17.72 2.17 2.88
CA LYS A 587 16.29 1.78 2.94
C LYS A 587 15.94 0.56 2.10
N SER A 588 16.48 0.46 0.88
CA SER A 588 16.24 -0.68 -0.02
C SER A 588 17.01 -1.93 0.39
N SER A 589 18.11 -1.78 1.14
CA SER A 589 18.91 -2.90 1.66
C SER A 589 18.36 -3.45 2.98
N LEU A 590 17.74 -2.62 3.81
CA LEU A 590 17.25 -3.01 5.14
C LEU A 590 16.23 -4.18 5.10
N PRO A 591 15.20 -4.22 4.22
CA PRO A 591 14.30 -5.36 4.09
C PRO A 591 15.01 -6.65 3.70
N ARG A 592 16.03 -6.57 2.83
CA ARG A 592 16.84 -7.73 2.42
C ARG A 592 17.65 -8.28 3.60
N LEU A 593 18.32 -7.40 4.34
CA LEU A 593 19.08 -7.76 5.55
C LEU A 593 18.17 -8.36 6.63
N TYR A 594 16.94 -7.86 6.71
CA TYR A 594 15.94 -8.36 7.65
C TYR A 594 15.47 -9.77 7.29
N ALA A 595 15.21 -10.05 6.00
CA ALA A 595 14.92 -11.40 5.52
C ALA A 595 16.09 -12.36 5.75
N GLU A 596 17.33 -11.90 5.56
CA GLU A 596 18.54 -12.66 5.86
C GLU A 596 18.65 -12.98 7.36
N ALA A 597 18.41 -12.00 8.24
CA ALA A 597 18.43 -12.20 9.69
C ALA A 597 17.33 -13.16 10.19
N LEU A 598 16.18 -13.18 9.52
CA LEU A 598 15.12 -14.16 9.80
C LEU A 598 15.46 -15.56 9.26
N GLY A 599 16.50 -15.71 8.45
CA GLY A 599 16.91 -16.97 7.82
C GLY A 599 16.19 -17.30 6.50
N TRP A 600 15.46 -16.34 5.93
CA TRP A 600 14.62 -16.49 4.73
C TRP A 600 15.06 -15.59 3.57
N GLU A 601 16.38 -15.41 3.35
CA GLU A 601 16.91 -14.54 2.27
C GLU A 601 16.35 -14.89 0.88
N ARG A 602 16.10 -16.18 0.61
CA ARG A 602 15.56 -16.66 -0.68
C ARG A 602 14.07 -16.36 -0.86
N ASP A 603 13.36 -16.06 0.22
CA ASP A 603 11.92 -15.77 0.26
C ASP A 603 11.62 -14.27 0.29
N TYR A 604 12.68 -13.45 0.18
CA TYR A 604 12.57 -12.04 -0.15
C TYR A 604 12.39 -11.85 -1.67
N LEU A 605 11.40 -11.03 -2.04
CA LEU A 605 11.20 -10.54 -3.40
C LEU A 605 11.43 -9.03 -3.42
N HIS A 606 12.44 -8.60 -4.17
CA HIS A 606 12.67 -7.19 -4.48
C HIS A 606 12.01 -6.85 -5.82
N VAL A 607 11.13 -5.86 -5.81
CA VAL A 607 10.36 -5.41 -6.97
C VAL A 607 10.68 -3.94 -7.21
N PRO A 608 11.46 -3.60 -8.24
CA PRO A 608 11.67 -2.20 -8.62
C PRO A 608 10.40 -1.66 -9.29
N VAL A 609 9.78 -0.64 -8.69
CA VAL A 609 8.60 0.01 -9.26
C VAL A 609 9.03 0.84 -10.46
N ARG A 610 8.20 0.84 -11.52
CA ARG A 610 8.48 1.61 -12.75
C ARG A 610 7.48 2.76 -12.89
N PRO A 611 7.89 3.92 -13.42
CA PRO A 611 7.01 5.09 -13.53
C PRO A 611 5.88 4.92 -14.55
N ASP A 612 5.98 3.93 -15.46
CA ASP A 612 4.96 3.58 -16.45
C ASP A 612 3.84 2.69 -15.90
N TRP A 613 3.86 2.34 -14.61
CA TRP A 613 2.81 1.55 -13.99
C TRP A 613 1.53 2.37 -13.78
N LEU A 614 0.44 1.93 -14.42
CA LEU A 614 -0.82 2.66 -14.48
C LEU A 614 -1.97 1.93 -13.77
N ASP A 615 -1.91 0.59 -13.68
CA ASP A 615 -2.95 -0.22 -13.07
C ASP A 615 -2.40 -1.50 -12.40
N ASP A 616 -3.29 -2.32 -11.84
CA ASP A 616 -2.94 -3.52 -11.09
C ASP A 616 -2.31 -4.64 -11.95
N ARG A 617 -2.44 -4.57 -13.28
CA ARG A 617 -1.88 -5.56 -14.20
C ARG A 617 -0.36 -5.48 -14.26
N ASP A 618 0.20 -4.30 -14.00
CA ASP A 618 1.65 -4.09 -13.98
C ASP A 618 2.33 -4.86 -12.83
N LEU A 619 1.60 -5.14 -11.75
CA LEU A 619 2.10 -5.84 -10.57
C LEU A 619 1.57 -7.29 -10.45
N ILE A 620 0.32 -7.54 -10.81
CA ILE A 620 -0.33 -8.86 -10.72
C ILE A 620 -0.20 -9.61 -12.04
N GLY A 621 -0.38 -8.93 -13.17
CA GLY A 621 -0.56 -9.53 -14.49
C GLY A 621 -1.99 -9.40 -14.99
N ALA A 622 -2.23 -9.92 -16.20
CA ALA A 622 -3.53 -9.83 -16.85
C ALA A 622 -3.97 -11.19 -17.39
N PHE A 623 -5.28 -11.44 -17.35
CA PHE A 623 -5.85 -12.59 -18.03
C PHE A 623 -6.05 -12.28 -19.52
N ASN A 624 -5.36 -13.03 -20.39
CA ASN A 624 -5.49 -12.90 -21.83
C ASN A 624 -6.69 -13.73 -22.31
N VAL A 625 -7.79 -13.04 -22.64
CA VAL A 625 -9.06 -13.67 -23.05
C VAL A 625 -8.92 -14.46 -24.36
N LEU A 626 -8.10 -13.99 -25.31
CA LEU A 626 -7.91 -14.67 -26.60
C LEU A 626 -7.12 -15.96 -26.44
N ALA A 627 -6.07 -15.93 -25.62
CA ALA A 627 -5.23 -17.08 -25.33
C ALA A 627 -5.83 -17.99 -24.24
N GLN A 628 -6.87 -17.53 -23.52
CA GLN A 628 -7.49 -18.18 -22.37
C GLN A 628 -6.44 -18.60 -21.31
N ARG A 629 -5.48 -17.73 -21.05
CA ARG A 629 -4.40 -17.96 -20.10
C ARG A 629 -4.12 -16.73 -19.26
N PHE A 630 -3.69 -16.93 -18.03
CA PHE A 630 -3.19 -15.87 -17.18
C PHE A 630 -1.73 -15.56 -17.53
N GLU A 631 -1.43 -14.28 -17.76
CA GLU A 631 -0.09 -13.78 -18.01
C GLU A 631 0.36 -12.98 -16.78
N PRO A 632 1.21 -13.56 -15.91
CA PRO A 632 1.69 -12.88 -14.71
C PRO A 632 2.56 -11.68 -15.09
N ALA A 633 2.61 -10.68 -14.21
CA ALA A 633 3.57 -9.59 -14.35
C ALA A 633 5.01 -10.10 -14.28
N SER A 634 5.92 -9.44 -14.98
CA SER A 634 7.34 -9.84 -15.05
C SER A 634 8.11 -9.70 -13.73
N CYS A 635 7.50 -9.12 -12.69
CA CYS A 635 8.11 -8.91 -11.38
C CYS A 635 8.14 -10.16 -10.49
N GLY A 636 7.50 -11.27 -10.87
CA GLY A 636 7.55 -12.53 -10.13
C GLY A 636 6.73 -12.55 -8.83
N LEU A 637 5.79 -11.61 -8.68
CA LEU A 637 4.99 -11.47 -7.46
C LEU A 637 4.06 -12.67 -7.25
N ILE A 638 3.33 -13.07 -8.30
CA ILE A 638 2.31 -14.12 -8.19
C ILE A 638 2.94 -15.47 -7.83
N GLU A 639 4.07 -15.79 -8.45
CA GLU A 639 4.85 -16.98 -8.15
C GLU A 639 5.27 -17.00 -6.68
N ARG A 640 5.68 -15.85 -6.13
CA ARG A 640 6.03 -15.72 -4.71
C ARG A 640 4.83 -15.86 -3.79
N LEU A 641 3.67 -15.31 -4.16
CA LEU A 641 2.44 -15.44 -3.38
C LEU A 641 1.93 -16.89 -3.35
N ILE A 642 2.02 -17.59 -4.48
CA ILE A 642 1.69 -19.02 -4.57
C ILE A 642 2.62 -19.84 -3.67
N ALA A 643 3.94 -19.59 -3.72
CA ALA A 643 4.89 -20.25 -2.84
C ALA A 643 4.56 -20.02 -1.34
N ALA A 644 4.16 -18.80 -0.97
CA ALA A 644 3.75 -18.47 0.39
C ALA A 644 2.46 -19.20 0.81
N GLU A 645 1.49 -19.33 -0.09
CA GLU A 645 0.26 -20.09 0.15
C GLU A 645 0.55 -21.59 0.34
N GLU A 646 1.39 -22.17 -0.50
CA GLU A 646 1.73 -23.58 -0.43
C GLU A 646 2.55 -23.92 0.81
N ASP A 647 3.51 -23.07 1.20
CA ASP A 647 4.27 -23.23 2.44
C ASP A 647 3.31 -23.33 3.64
N ARG A 648 2.33 -22.42 3.71
CA ARG A 648 1.29 -22.43 4.74
C ARG A 648 0.44 -23.71 4.70
N LYS A 649 0.00 -24.15 3.52
CA LYS A 649 -0.80 -25.38 3.36
C LYS A 649 -0.04 -26.64 3.79
N GLN A 650 1.29 -26.65 3.61
CA GLN A 650 2.16 -27.75 4.00
C GLN A 650 2.59 -27.69 5.48
N GLY A 651 2.08 -26.72 6.26
CA GLY A 651 2.50 -26.52 7.65
C GLY A 651 3.93 -25.98 7.79
N GLY A 652 4.42 -25.28 6.76
CA GLY A 652 5.71 -24.62 6.74
C GLY A 652 5.81 -23.47 7.75
N GLY A 653 7.04 -23.00 7.92
CA GLY A 653 7.40 -21.94 8.86
C GLY A 653 7.95 -20.69 8.19
N ALA A 654 7.97 -20.61 6.86
CA ALA A 654 8.71 -19.56 6.16
C ALA A 654 8.00 -18.21 6.23
N ILE A 655 8.79 -17.13 6.25
CA ILE A 655 8.28 -15.75 6.22
C ILE A 655 8.67 -15.16 4.88
N PHE A 656 7.67 -14.69 4.13
CA PHE A 656 7.81 -14.11 2.80
C PHE A 656 7.77 -12.59 2.90
N LEU A 657 8.81 -11.93 2.39
CA LEU A 657 8.94 -10.48 2.41
C LEU A 657 8.92 -9.93 0.99
N ILE A 658 8.08 -8.95 0.74
CA ILE A 658 7.96 -8.29 -0.57
C ILE A 658 8.34 -6.83 -0.40
N GLY A 659 9.47 -6.44 -1.01
CA GLY A 659 9.99 -5.08 -1.02
C GLY A 659 9.70 -4.39 -2.35
N LEU A 660 8.84 -3.37 -2.33
CA LEU A 660 8.60 -2.47 -3.46
C LEU A 660 9.59 -1.30 -3.38
N ASP A 661 10.54 -1.27 -4.30
CA ASP A 661 11.57 -0.22 -4.32
C ASP A 661 11.07 1.01 -5.05
N GLU A 662 11.30 2.18 -4.46
CA GLU A 662 10.84 3.49 -4.95
C GLU A 662 9.35 3.48 -5.29
N MET A 663 8.57 3.05 -4.29
CA MET A 663 7.13 2.81 -4.41
C MET A 663 6.37 4.04 -4.93
N ASN A 664 6.87 5.24 -4.66
CA ASN A 664 6.32 6.52 -5.09
C ASN A 664 6.57 6.91 -6.55
N LEU A 665 7.38 6.15 -7.31
CA LEU A 665 7.61 6.43 -8.75
C LEU A 665 6.33 6.39 -9.58
N ALA A 666 5.37 5.56 -9.19
CA ALA A 666 4.04 5.47 -9.80
C ALA A 666 2.95 5.72 -8.75
N ARG A 667 1.72 5.96 -9.18
CA ARG A 667 0.58 6.14 -8.26
C ARG A 667 0.24 4.81 -7.58
N VAL A 668 0.68 4.68 -6.34
CA VAL A 668 0.51 3.45 -5.54
C VAL A 668 -0.93 2.99 -5.42
N GLU A 669 -1.88 3.90 -5.27
CA GLU A 669 -3.30 3.55 -5.23
C GLU A 669 -3.83 2.89 -6.50
N HIS A 670 -3.13 2.99 -7.64
CA HIS A 670 -3.56 2.36 -8.88
C HIS A 670 -3.03 0.94 -9.00
N TYR A 671 -1.70 0.75 -9.00
CA TYR A 671 -1.11 -0.57 -9.21
C TYR A 671 -1.19 -1.48 -7.97
N PHE A 672 -1.31 -0.90 -6.78
CA PHE A 672 -1.44 -1.64 -5.52
C PHE A 672 -2.89 -1.73 -5.02
N ALA A 673 -3.88 -1.31 -5.84
CA ALA A 673 -5.29 -1.17 -5.44
C ALA A 673 -5.89 -2.44 -4.82
N GLN A 674 -5.70 -3.60 -5.46
CA GLN A 674 -6.23 -4.88 -4.97
C GLN A 674 -5.64 -5.23 -3.60
N PHE A 675 -4.34 -5.03 -3.40
CA PHE A 675 -3.67 -5.31 -2.12
C PHE A 675 -4.16 -4.36 -1.03
N LEU A 676 -4.35 -3.07 -1.32
CA LEU A 676 -4.92 -2.13 -0.35
C LEU A 676 -6.32 -2.55 0.11
N SER A 677 -7.12 -3.17 -0.76
CA SER A 677 -8.44 -3.71 -0.40
C SER A 677 -8.34 -5.03 0.35
N VAL A 678 -7.49 -5.96 -0.10
CA VAL A 678 -7.43 -7.32 0.45
C VAL A 678 -6.72 -7.32 1.82
N LEU A 679 -5.71 -6.48 2.03
CA LEU A 679 -5.07 -6.30 3.35
C LEU A 679 -6.03 -5.72 4.39
N GLU A 680 -7.20 -5.22 3.99
CA GLU A 680 -8.28 -4.85 4.91
C GLU A 680 -9.02 -6.05 5.49
N LEU A 681 -8.97 -7.20 4.84
CA LEU A 681 -9.71 -8.36 5.30
C LEU A 681 -8.95 -9.09 6.42
N PRO A 682 -9.67 -9.80 7.31
CA PRO A 682 -9.08 -10.79 8.21
C PRO A 682 -8.24 -11.79 7.41
N PRO A 683 -7.11 -12.30 7.96
CA PRO A 683 -6.19 -13.19 7.26
C PRO A 683 -6.85 -14.35 6.48
N ASP A 684 -7.88 -14.97 7.07
CA ASP A 684 -8.60 -16.10 6.46
C ASP A 684 -9.40 -15.73 5.19
N LEU A 685 -9.79 -14.46 5.05
CA LEU A 685 -10.58 -13.95 3.93
C LEU A 685 -9.70 -13.28 2.86
N ARG A 686 -8.41 -13.08 3.14
CA ARG A 686 -7.51 -12.42 2.20
C ARG A 686 -7.25 -13.31 0.99
N GLY A 687 -7.65 -12.85 -0.18
CA GLY A 687 -7.27 -13.51 -1.42
C GLY A 687 -7.45 -12.63 -2.64
N ILE A 688 -6.54 -12.82 -3.59
CA ILE A 688 -6.50 -12.11 -4.88
C ILE A 688 -7.03 -13.05 -5.95
N SER A 689 -8.03 -12.60 -6.70
CA SER A 689 -8.56 -13.36 -7.82
C SER A 689 -7.73 -13.07 -9.07
N LEU A 690 -7.11 -14.08 -9.65
CA LEU A 690 -6.34 -13.92 -10.89
C LEU A 690 -7.24 -13.95 -12.14
N PHE A 691 -8.25 -14.83 -12.13
CA PHE A 691 -9.24 -14.98 -13.21
C PHE A 691 -10.51 -15.68 -12.69
N ALA A 692 -11.61 -15.63 -13.43
CA ALA A 692 -12.87 -16.24 -13.01
C ALA A 692 -12.90 -17.76 -13.27
N PRO A 693 -13.70 -18.54 -12.50
CA PRO A 693 -13.84 -19.97 -12.71
C PRO A 693 -14.25 -20.32 -14.14
N GLY A 694 -13.54 -21.28 -14.76
CA GLY A 694 -13.83 -21.76 -16.11
C GLY A 694 -13.30 -20.88 -17.26
N GLN A 695 -12.55 -19.80 -16.97
CA GLN A 695 -11.97 -18.95 -18.02
C GLN A 695 -10.63 -19.46 -18.55
N ALA A 696 -9.74 -19.93 -17.66
CA ALA A 696 -8.42 -20.43 -18.04
C ALA A 696 -8.51 -21.86 -18.59
N ARG A 697 -7.61 -22.21 -19.51
CA ARG A 697 -7.44 -23.59 -19.98
C ARG A 697 -6.90 -24.48 -18.86
N PRO A 698 -7.29 -25.77 -18.80
CA PRO A 698 -6.73 -26.73 -17.85
C PRO A 698 -5.20 -26.85 -17.92
N ASP A 699 -4.62 -26.54 -19.09
CA ASP A 699 -3.19 -26.62 -19.38
C ASP A 699 -2.40 -25.40 -18.85
N ASP A 700 -3.09 -24.36 -18.38
CA ASP A 700 -2.47 -23.16 -17.82
C ASP A 700 -1.80 -23.49 -16.47
N PRO A 701 -0.50 -23.19 -16.27
CA PRO A 701 0.18 -23.34 -14.97
C PRO A 701 -0.58 -22.71 -13.80
N TYR A 702 -1.25 -21.59 -14.02
CA TYR A 702 -1.97 -20.85 -12.99
C TYR A 702 -3.41 -21.35 -12.79
N PHE A 703 -3.89 -22.31 -13.60
CA PHE A 703 -5.23 -22.89 -13.51
C PHE A 703 -5.64 -23.33 -12.08
N PRO A 704 -4.77 -23.98 -11.27
CA PRO A 704 -5.10 -24.38 -9.89
C PRO A 704 -5.20 -23.19 -8.91
N HIS A 705 -4.66 -22.03 -9.28
CA HIS A 705 -4.51 -20.84 -8.44
C HIS A 705 -5.42 -19.69 -8.88
N GLN A 706 -6.68 -20.01 -9.26
CA GLN A 706 -7.71 -19.02 -9.63
C GLN A 706 -7.81 -17.86 -8.64
N ARG A 707 -7.68 -18.19 -7.35
CA ARG A 707 -7.60 -17.24 -6.24
C ARG A 707 -6.42 -17.63 -5.35
N VAL A 708 -5.50 -16.70 -5.14
CA VAL A 708 -4.33 -16.89 -4.27
C VAL A 708 -4.63 -16.32 -2.88
N SER A 709 -4.55 -17.15 -1.84
CA SER A 709 -4.78 -16.70 -0.45
C SER A 709 -3.57 -15.96 0.09
N LEU A 710 -3.76 -14.82 0.77
CA LEU A 710 -2.66 -14.09 1.42
C LEU A 710 -2.61 -14.40 2.91
N GLY A 711 -1.70 -15.28 3.31
CA GLY A 711 -1.53 -15.70 4.70
C GLY A 711 -0.82 -14.69 5.60
N GLU A 712 -0.76 -14.99 6.90
CA GLU A 712 -0.04 -14.21 7.91
C GLU A 712 1.48 -14.33 7.80
N ASN A 713 1.99 -15.22 6.95
CA ASN A 713 3.40 -15.39 6.64
C ASN A 713 3.94 -14.38 5.62
N LEU A 714 3.11 -13.45 5.14
CA LEU A 714 3.47 -12.45 4.15
C LEU A 714 3.65 -11.06 4.78
N ARG A 715 4.67 -10.30 4.35
CA ARG A 715 4.88 -8.89 4.73
C ARG A 715 5.22 -8.03 3.52
N PHE A 716 4.61 -6.85 3.45
CA PHE A 716 4.86 -5.87 2.39
C PHE A 716 5.65 -4.68 2.94
N LEU A 717 6.73 -4.33 2.25
CA LEU A 717 7.58 -3.19 2.53
C LEU A 717 7.67 -2.33 1.27
N GLY A 718 7.65 -1.01 1.42
CA GLY A 718 7.87 -0.06 0.33
C GLY A 718 8.96 0.93 0.72
N THR A 719 9.83 1.33 -0.22
CA THR A 719 10.81 2.41 0.01
C THR A 719 10.39 3.68 -0.71
N VAL A 720 10.70 4.82 -0.11
CA VAL A 720 10.33 6.16 -0.58
C VAL A 720 11.52 7.09 -0.41
N ASN A 721 11.98 7.66 -1.52
CA ASN A 721 12.95 8.75 -1.49
C ASN A 721 12.22 10.07 -1.29
N ILE A 722 12.74 10.91 -0.39
CA ILE A 722 12.15 12.20 0.02
C ILE A 722 12.65 13.34 -0.89
N ASP A 723 13.81 13.13 -1.48
CA ASP A 723 14.66 14.09 -2.17
C ASP A 723 14.27 14.36 -3.63
N GLU A 724 13.40 13.54 -4.24
CA GLU A 724 13.04 13.64 -5.66
C GLU A 724 11.51 13.60 -5.86
N THR A 725 10.98 14.64 -6.53
CA THR A 725 9.55 14.87 -6.78
C THR A 725 8.91 13.68 -7.49
N THR A 726 8.14 12.90 -6.76
CA THR A 726 7.41 11.72 -7.24
C THR A 726 5.99 11.74 -6.65
N HIS A 727 5.13 10.82 -7.07
CA HIS A 727 3.70 10.90 -6.75
C HIS A 727 3.45 10.85 -5.24
N PHE A 728 2.68 11.82 -4.75
CA PHE A 728 2.23 11.85 -3.36
C PHE A 728 1.34 10.66 -3.03
N PHE A 729 1.48 10.13 -1.82
CA PHE A 729 0.60 9.08 -1.33
C PHE A 729 -0.79 9.63 -1.04
N SER A 730 -1.80 8.98 -1.61
CA SER A 730 -3.19 9.25 -1.24
C SER A 730 -3.47 8.87 0.23
N PRO A 731 -4.45 9.52 0.90
CA PRO A 731 -4.86 9.15 2.25
C PRO A 731 -5.23 7.66 2.37
N LYS A 732 -5.76 7.07 1.29
CA LYS A 732 -6.09 5.64 1.21
C LYS A 732 -4.86 4.74 1.42
N VAL A 733 -3.68 5.14 0.94
CA VAL A 733 -2.45 4.37 1.15
C VAL A 733 -1.93 4.60 2.56
N LEU A 734 -1.86 5.87 2.99
CA LEU A 734 -1.34 6.26 4.31
C LEU A 734 -2.16 5.69 5.46
N ASP A 735 -3.48 5.62 5.32
CA ASP A 735 -4.37 5.03 6.32
C ASP A 735 -4.08 3.55 6.58
N ARG A 736 -3.47 2.87 5.60
CA ARG A 736 -3.22 1.42 5.60
C ARG A 736 -1.76 1.07 5.83
N SER A 737 -0.84 2.04 5.70
CA SER A 737 0.59 1.86 5.94
C SER A 737 1.03 2.37 7.31
N GLN A 738 2.26 2.03 7.71
CA GLN A 738 3.02 2.70 8.76
C GLN A 738 4.29 3.27 8.13
N VAL A 739 4.60 4.55 8.36
CA VAL A 739 5.75 5.22 7.74
C VAL A 739 6.91 5.27 8.72
N VAL A 740 7.95 4.48 8.49
CA VAL A 740 9.21 4.54 9.22
C VAL A 740 10.13 5.55 8.52
N ALA A 741 10.39 6.67 9.18
CA ALA A 741 11.30 7.69 8.68
C ALA A 741 12.73 7.46 9.20
N PHE A 742 13.71 7.51 8.31
CA PHE A 742 15.13 7.43 8.63
C PHE A 742 15.78 8.80 8.41
N SER A 743 16.52 9.27 9.41
CA SER A 743 17.33 10.47 9.30
C SER A 743 18.59 10.22 8.45
N ALA A 744 19.21 11.30 7.97
CA ALA A 744 20.50 11.22 7.31
C ALA A 744 21.53 10.51 8.21
N PRO A 745 22.40 9.67 7.65
CA PRO A 745 23.38 8.92 8.43
C PRO A 745 24.39 9.89 9.06
N ASP A 746 24.70 9.67 10.33
CA ASP A 746 25.74 10.44 11.01
C ASP A 746 27.12 9.97 10.55
N LEU A 747 27.73 10.76 9.66
CA LEU A 747 29.05 10.49 9.08
C LEU A 747 30.19 10.63 10.10
N SER A 748 29.94 11.19 11.29
CA SER A 748 30.95 11.33 12.35
C SER A 748 31.25 9.99 13.04
N ILE A 749 30.36 9.01 12.93
CA ILE A 749 30.53 7.70 13.54
C ILE A 749 31.44 6.86 12.63
N PRO A 750 32.62 6.40 13.09
CA PRO A 750 33.52 5.59 12.28
C PRO A 750 32.84 4.28 11.89
N ARG A 751 32.97 3.87 10.62
CA ARG A 751 32.59 2.52 10.19
C ARG A 751 33.40 1.50 10.97
N LYS A 752 32.75 0.76 11.88
CA LYS A 752 33.37 -0.39 12.52
C LYS A 752 33.78 -1.38 11.43
N SER A 753 35.01 -1.87 11.47
CA SER A 753 35.48 -2.92 10.58
C SER A 753 34.54 -4.12 10.66
N ALA A 754 34.14 -4.64 9.50
CA ALA A 754 33.29 -5.84 9.41
C ALA A 754 33.94 -6.96 10.23
N ARG A 755 33.14 -7.62 11.09
CA ARG A 755 33.57 -8.87 11.75
C ARG A 755 34.02 -9.85 10.67
N THR A 756 34.99 -10.71 10.95
CA THR A 756 35.57 -11.62 9.94
C THR A 756 34.61 -12.75 9.52
N GLU A 757 33.63 -13.08 10.35
CA GLU A 757 32.66 -14.15 10.09
C GLU A 757 31.21 -13.66 10.19
N ALA A 758 30.37 -14.15 9.28
CA ALA A 758 28.94 -13.86 9.28
C ALA A 758 28.28 -14.48 10.54
N PRO A 759 27.48 -13.71 11.29
CA PRO A 759 26.79 -14.25 12.46
C PRO A 759 25.82 -15.35 12.01
N ARG A 760 25.97 -16.56 12.54
CA ARG A 760 25.04 -17.66 12.28
C ARG A 760 23.83 -17.55 13.21
N PHE A 761 22.64 -17.78 12.66
CA PHE A 761 21.40 -17.77 13.40
C PHE A 761 20.43 -18.79 12.81
N ASN A 762 19.58 -19.36 13.66
CA ASN A 762 18.56 -20.31 13.22
C ASN A 762 17.40 -19.56 12.55
N PRO A 763 16.79 -20.10 11.48
CA PRO A 763 15.64 -19.47 10.86
C PRO A 763 14.49 -19.28 11.85
N VAL A 764 13.87 -18.11 11.81
CA VAL A 764 12.72 -17.76 12.65
C VAL A 764 11.46 -18.24 11.97
N SER A 765 10.72 -19.16 12.58
CA SER A 765 9.45 -19.62 12.04
C SER A 765 8.35 -18.57 12.16
N ILE A 766 7.34 -18.61 11.29
CA ILE A 766 6.17 -17.73 11.40
C ILE A 766 5.44 -17.91 12.74
N GLN A 767 5.39 -19.13 13.30
CA GLN A 767 4.78 -19.37 14.60
C GLN A 767 5.56 -18.69 15.73
N CYS A 768 6.89 -18.70 15.66
CA CYS A 768 7.74 -17.98 16.60
C CYS A 768 7.54 -16.46 16.46
N TYR A 769 7.54 -15.97 15.22
CA TYR A 769 7.32 -14.56 14.89
C TYR A 769 5.98 -14.02 15.38
N GLN A 770 4.90 -14.80 15.26
CA GLN A 770 3.56 -14.44 15.73
C GLN A 770 3.47 -14.34 17.26
N ARG A 771 4.21 -15.18 18.00
CA ARG A 771 4.26 -15.11 19.46
C ARG A 771 4.91 -13.82 19.98
N TRP A 772 5.72 -13.17 19.16
CA TRP A 772 6.32 -11.88 19.48
C TRP A 772 5.32 -10.71 19.32
N ILE A 773 4.21 -10.90 18.61
CA ILE A 773 3.14 -9.90 18.49
C ILE A 773 2.30 -9.95 19.76
N ARG A 774 2.25 -8.84 20.50
CA ARG A 774 1.46 -8.72 21.73
C ARG A 774 0.20 -7.91 21.48
N THR A 775 -0.89 -8.30 22.14
CA THR A 775 -2.18 -7.60 22.09
C THR A 775 -2.61 -7.13 23.48
N GLU A 776 -3.58 -6.20 23.57
CA GLU A 776 -4.10 -5.77 24.88
C GLU A 776 -4.71 -6.94 25.68
N ASN A 777 -5.27 -7.96 25.01
CA ASN A 777 -5.83 -9.14 25.68
C ASN A 777 -4.75 -10.05 26.31
N ASP A 778 -3.48 -9.91 25.93
CA ASP A 778 -2.37 -10.61 26.58
C ASP A 778 -1.97 -9.94 27.91
N ARG A 779 -2.43 -8.71 28.20
CA ARG A 779 -2.18 -8.02 29.48
C ARG A 779 -2.73 -8.82 30.66
N ASP A 780 -3.91 -9.42 30.53
CA ASP A 780 -4.56 -10.20 31.60
C ASP A 780 -3.91 -11.57 31.82
N ARG A 781 -3.29 -12.14 30.78
CA ARG A 781 -2.59 -13.44 30.85
C ARG A 781 -1.20 -13.33 31.47
N VAL A 782 -0.45 -12.27 31.15
CA VAL A 782 0.92 -12.07 31.67
C VAL A 782 0.92 -11.58 33.12
N ALA A 783 -0.09 -10.81 33.54
CA ALA A 783 -0.27 -10.42 34.94
C ALA A 783 -0.48 -11.62 35.88
N ALA A 784 -0.92 -12.76 35.36
CA ALA A 784 -1.22 -13.95 36.14
C ALA A 784 -0.09 -15.00 36.20
N SER A 785 0.98 -14.93 35.37
CA SER A 785 1.87 -16.10 35.20
C SER A 785 3.39 -15.90 35.17
N ALA A 786 4.00 -14.72 35.38
CA ALA A 786 5.48 -14.67 35.38
C ALA A 786 6.09 -13.53 36.21
N SER A 787 7.10 -13.91 37.02
CA SER A 787 8.08 -13.03 37.67
C SER A 787 8.72 -12.04 36.67
N PRO A 788 9.04 -10.81 37.11
CA PRO A 788 9.49 -9.76 36.21
C PRO A 788 10.88 -10.07 35.60
N PRO A 789 11.10 -9.77 34.30
CA PRO A 789 12.41 -9.92 33.66
C PRO A 789 13.47 -8.99 34.28
N PRO A 790 14.77 -9.30 34.11
CA PRO A 790 15.86 -8.51 34.70
C PRO A 790 15.85 -7.08 34.14
N ARG A 791 15.76 -6.11 35.07
CA ARG A 791 15.68 -4.68 34.80
C ARG A 791 17.03 -4.17 34.26
N ILE A 792 17.03 -3.51 33.11
CA ILE A 792 18.13 -2.64 32.71
C ILE A 792 18.05 -1.40 33.62
N ALA A 793 19.10 -1.16 34.41
CA ALA A 793 19.12 -0.10 35.40
C ALA A 793 19.06 1.29 34.73
N GLY A 794 18.03 2.09 35.07
CA GLY A 794 17.96 3.52 34.70
C GLY A 794 16.61 4.05 34.22
N LEU A 795 15.60 3.20 33.98
CA LEU A 795 14.28 3.64 33.51
C LEU A 795 13.19 3.26 34.54
N THR A 796 12.45 4.27 34.98
CA THR A 796 11.31 4.20 35.90
C THR A 796 10.25 3.21 35.35
N PRO A 797 9.62 2.36 36.19
CA PRO A 797 8.61 1.42 35.69
C PRO A 797 7.43 2.19 35.06
N PRO A 798 6.95 1.78 33.87
CA PRO A 798 5.79 2.41 33.26
C PRO A 798 4.51 2.08 34.05
N THR A 799 3.76 3.12 34.40
CA THR A 799 2.43 3.03 35.03
C THR A 799 1.43 2.45 34.02
N PRO A 800 0.71 1.35 34.33
CA PRO A 800 -0.21 0.72 33.37
C PRO A 800 -1.43 1.61 33.05
N GLY A 801 -1.78 1.76 31.76
CA GLY A 801 -3.09 2.28 31.32
C GLY A 801 -3.12 3.69 30.74
N LEU A 802 -2.00 4.41 30.70
CA LEU A 802 -1.93 5.77 30.16
C LEU A 802 -2.00 5.82 28.63
N GLY A 803 -1.43 4.86 27.91
CA GLY A 803 -1.31 4.92 26.46
C GLY A 803 -2.65 4.84 25.74
N ARG A 804 -3.56 3.95 26.15
CA ARG A 804 -4.92 3.87 25.58
C ARG A 804 -5.71 5.16 25.82
N ALA A 805 -5.67 5.69 27.04
CA ALA A 805 -6.32 6.95 27.37
C ALA A 805 -5.75 8.11 26.55
N PHE A 806 -4.43 8.14 26.36
CA PHE A 806 -3.75 9.14 25.54
C PHE A 806 -4.12 9.04 24.06
N VAL A 807 -4.19 7.83 23.48
CA VAL A 807 -4.64 7.65 22.09
C VAL A 807 -6.10 8.09 21.90
N LEU A 808 -6.96 7.87 22.91
CA LEU A 808 -8.35 8.38 22.87
C LEU A 808 -8.40 9.91 22.92
N GLN A 809 -7.55 10.56 23.73
CA GLN A 809 -7.42 12.02 23.74
C GLN A 809 -6.91 12.56 22.39
N LEU A 810 -5.91 11.90 21.79
CA LEU A 810 -5.45 12.22 20.44
C LEU A 810 -6.58 12.08 19.41
N ASN A 811 -7.39 11.02 19.50
CA ASN A 811 -8.50 10.79 18.60
C ASN A 811 -9.59 11.87 18.72
N ASP A 812 -9.88 12.38 19.92
CA ASP A 812 -10.82 13.49 20.12
C ASP A 812 -10.35 14.76 19.40
N ILE A 813 -9.05 15.08 19.51
CA ILE A 813 -8.44 16.22 18.82
C ILE A 813 -8.55 16.03 17.30
N LEU A 814 -8.14 14.87 16.78
CA LEU A 814 -8.16 14.56 15.35
C LEU A 814 -9.59 14.52 14.77
N GLY A 815 -10.57 14.09 15.56
CA GLY A 815 -11.97 14.00 15.18
C GLY A 815 -12.56 15.36 14.77
N ARG A 816 -12.11 16.46 15.40
CA ARG A 816 -12.54 17.83 15.08
C ARG A 816 -12.18 18.27 13.67
N SER A 817 -11.11 17.71 13.10
CA SER A 817 -10.65 17.97 11.73
C SER A 817 -11.02 16.88 10.72
N ARG A 818 -11.95 15.97 11.06
CA ARG A 818 -12.27 14.76 10.26
C ARG A 818 -11.05 13.85 9.98
N LEU A 819 -10.02 13.92 10.83
CA LEU A 819 -8.80 13.10 10.77
C LEU A 819 -8.81 11.98 11.82
N GLY A 820 -9.99 11.66 12.36
CA GLY A 820 -10.16 10.62 13.38
C GLY A 820 -9.52 9.29 13.01
N LEU A 821 -9.14 8.53 14.03
CA LEU A 821 -8.58 7.20 13.90
C LEU A 821 -9.71 6.19 13.66
N GLY A 822 -9.55 5.35 12.63
CA GLY A 822 -10.40 4.16 12.49
C GLY A 822 -10.02 3.09 13.53
N TYR A 823 -10.94 2.16 13.81
CA TYR A 823 -10.70 1.05 14.75
C TYR A 823 -9.40 0.28 14.46
N ARG A 824 -9.12 -0.01 13.18
CA ARG A 824 -7.87 -0.65 12.75
C ARG A 824 -6.62 0.11 13.16
N GLN A 825 -6.61 1.43 12.93
CA GLN A 825 -5.46 2.27 13.24
C GLN A 825 -5.25 2.33 14.75
N PHE A 826 -6.35 2.44 15.50
CA PHE A 826 -6.35 2.39 16.95
C PHE A 826 -5.76 1.07 17.48
N ASP A 827 -6.26 -0.08 17.02
CA ASP A 827 -5.79 -1.41 17.43
C ASP A 827 -4.32 -1.63 17.06
N ARG A 828 -3.90 -1.10 15.90
CA ARG A 828 -2.51 -1.18 15.44
C ARG A 828 -1.56 -0.38 16.33
N ILE A 829 -1.95 0.85 16.71
CA ILE A 829 -1.16 1.68 17.64
C ILE A 829 -0.98 0.93 18.97
N LEU A 830 -2.07 0.36 19.50
CA LEU A 830 -2.02 -0.37 20.76
C LEU A 830 -1.18 -1.65 20.67
N SER A 831 -1.34 -2.43 19.59
CA SER A 831 -0.53 -3.63 19.37
C SER A 831 0.95 -3.31 19.21
N TYR A 832 1.29 -2.21 18.52
CA TYR A 832 2.68 -1.73 18.44
C TYR A 832 3.20 -1.36 19.83
N VAL A 833 2.46 -0.56 20.60
CA VAL A 833 2.88 -0.12 21.94
C VAL A 833 3.12 -1.31 22.85
N GLU A 834 2.21 -2.30 22.89
CA GLU A 834 2.41 -3.53 23.66
C GLU A 834 3.60 -4.37 23.18
N SER A 835 3.77 -4.47 21.86
CA SER A 835 4.86 -5.23 21.24
C SER A 835 6.22 -4.53 21.39
N ALA A 836 6.24 -3.22 21.64
CA ALA A 836 7.43 -2.40 21.83
C ALA A 836 7.90 -2.34 23.29
N LYS A 837 7.02 -2.61 24.27
CA LYS A 837 7.32 -2.57 25.72
C LYS A 837 8.61 -3.28 26.17
N PRO A 838 9.03 -4.41 25.58
CA PRO A 838 10.30 -5.04 25.95
C PRO A 838 11.53 -4.17 25.65
N PHE A 839 11.41 -3.20 24.74
CA PHE A 839 12.53 -2.45 24.19
C PHE A 839 12.43 -0.94 24.41
N PHE A 840 11.20 -0.41 24.48
CA PHE A 840 10.91 1.02 24.66
C PHE A 840 9.98 1.25 25.84
N THR A 841 10.09 2.45 26.42
CA THR A 841 9.05 2.95 27.32
C THR A 841 7.75 3.19 26.56
N GLU A 842 6.61 3.20 27.27
CA GLU A 842 5.30 3.41 26.66
C GLU A 842 5.23 4.76 25.91
N ASP A 843 5.82 5.81 26.48
CA ASP A 843 5.88 7.14 25.84
C ASP A 843 6.78 7.15 24.61
N GLN A 844 7.93 6.46 24.61
CA GLN A 844 8.77 6.31 23.42
C GLN A 844 8.06 5.54 22.31
N ALA A 845 7.33 4.47 22.65
CA ALA A 845 6.56 3.71 21.68
C ALA A 845 5.42 4.55 21.07
N LEU A 846 4.75 5.37 21.89
CA LEU A 846 3.75 6.32 21.44
C LEU A 846 4.35 7.44 20.57
N ASP A 847 5.53 7.96 20.91
CA ASP A 847 6.26 8.97 20.12
C ASP A 847 6.50 8.48 18.68
N TYR A 848 6.93 7.22 18.53
CA TYR A 848 7.03 6.56 17.23
C TYR A 848 5.69 6.46 16.53
N GLN A 849 4.65 5.94 17.20
CA GLN A 849 3.34 5.74 16.56
C GLN A 849 2.66 7.05 16.12
N ILE A 850 2.82 8.12 16.89
CA ILE A 850 2.36 9.46 16.47
C ILE A 850 3.07 9.84 15.17
N SER A 851 4.39 9.70 15.13
CA SER A 851 5.20 10.02 13.94
C SER A 851 4.92 9.12 12.73
N GLN A 852 4.59 7.84 12.94
CA GLN A 852 4.44 6.85 11.88
C GLN A 852 3.03 6.75 11.29
N ILE A 853 2.00 7.15 12.05
CA ILE A 853 0.58 6.99 11.68
C ILE A 853 -0.15 8.33 11.67
N ILE A 854 0.06 9.19 12.67
CA ILE A 854 -0.73 10.41 12.83
C ILE A 854 -0.17 11.53 11.96
N LEU A 855 1.12 11.85 12.13
CA LEU A 855 1.75 12.97 11.42
C LEU A 855 1.70 12.86 9.88
N PRO A 856 1.88 11.67 9.25
CA PRO A 856 1.75 11.54 7.79
C PRO A 856 0.38 11.93 7.24
N ARG A 857 -0.66 11.93 8.09
CA ARG A 857 -2.05 12.25 7.71
C ARG A 857 -2.38 13.73 7.90
N LEU A 858 -1.54 14.47 8.60
CA LEU A 858 -1.74 15.90 8.79
C LEU A 858 -1.57 16.61 7.44
N ARG A 859 -2.61 17.35 7.05
CA ARG A 859 -2.70 18.03 5.76
C ARG A 859 -3.16 19.47 6.01
N PRO A 860 -2.46 20.48 5.49
CA PRO A 860 -2.90 21.88 5.61
C PRO A 860 -4.30 22.14 5.04
N THR A 861 -4.75 21.30 4.10
CA THR A 861 -6.08 21.34 3.47
C THR A 861 -7.20 20.76 4.33
N ALA A 862 -6.91 20.14 5.47
CA ALA A 862 -7.94 19.59 6.35
C ALA A 862 -8.76 20.71 7.03
N PRO A 863 -10.09 20.51 7.24
CA PRO A 863 -10.90 21.45 8.00
C PRO A 863 -10.31 21.66 9.40
N HIS A 864 -10.33 22.88 9.93
CA HIS A 864 -9.85 23.18 11.29
C HIS A 864 -8.37 22.82 11.54
N PHE A 865 -7.55 22.70 10.49
CA PHE A 865 -6.14 22.26 10.59
C PHE A 865 -5.33 23.06 11.60
N LYS A 866 -5.46 24.40 11.61
CA LYS A 866 -4.72 25.27 12.55
C LYS A 866 -5.08 25.00 14.01
N GLU A 867 -6.36 24.79 14.30
CA GLU A 867 -6.85 24.49 15.66
C GLU A 867 -6.40 23.10 16.11
N THR A 868 -6.46 22.12 15.22
CA THR A 868 -5.97 20.76 15.46
C THR A 868 -4.47 20.72 15.65
N LEU A 869 -3.69 21.45 14.84
CA LEU A 869 -2.24 21.55 14.99
C LEU A 869 -1.87 22.21 16.33
N ALA A 870 -2.56 23.28 16.73
CA ALA A 870 -2.35 23.92 18.03
C ALA A 870 -2.68 22.98 19.20
N ALA A 871 -3.80 22.25 19.11
CA ALA A 871 -4.20 21.26 20.12
C ALA A 871 -3.22 20.08 20.21
N LEU A 872 -2.72 19.59 19.05
CA LEU A 872 -1.69 18.55 19.00
C LEU A 872 -0.38 19.02 19.61
N ARG A 873 0.08 20.25 19.32
CA ARG A 873 1.30 20.83 19.94
C ARG A 873 1.16 21.01 21.46
N ALA A 874 -0.05 21.32 21.94
CA ALA A 874 -0.30 21.42 23.38
C ALA A 874 -0.27 20.05 24.08
N LEU A 875 -0.73 18.99 23.41
CA LEU A 875 -0.77 17.63 23.96
C LEU A 875 0.57 16.88 23.80
N VAL A 876 1.25 17.09 22.67
CA VAL A 876 2.51 16.42 22.29
C VAL A 876 3.68 17.35 22.64
N THR A 877 4.10 17.33 23.90
CA THR A 877 5.18 18.18 24.40
C THR A 877 6.56 17.61 24.09
N ARG A 878 7.55 18.49 23.88
CA ARG A 878 8.94 18.10 23.54
C ARG A 878 9.61 17.27 24.63
N ASP A 879 9.26 17.49 25.90
CA ASP A 879 9.82 16.75 27.04
C ASP A 879 9.37 15.28 27.06
N ARG A 880 8.15 14.99 26.56
CA ARG A 880 7.55 13.66 26.59
C ARG A 880 7.65 12.92 25.26
N PHE A 881 7.49 13.65 24.15
CA PHE A 881 7.45 13.11 22.78
C PHE A 881 8.37 13.92 21.87
N PRO A 882 9.70 13.82 22.04
CA PRO A 882 10.66 14.69 21.37
C PRO A 882 10.59 14.59 19.84
N ARG A 883 10.41 13.39 19.28
CA ARG A 883 10.41 13.19 17.82
C ARG A 883 9.14 13.77 17.20
N ALA A 884 7.99 13.41 17.75
CA ALA A 884 6.70 13.89 17.27
C ALA A 884 6.56 15.41 17.45
N ALA A 885 7.06 15.97 18.57
CA ALA A 885 7.07 17.41 18.80
C ALA A 885 7.96 18.15 17.80
N ASP A 886 9.18 17.67 17.55
CA ASP A 886 10.07 18.28 16.55
C ASP A 886 9.44 18.27 15.15
N HIS A 887 8.77 17.18 14.74
CA HIS A 887 8.03 17.14 13.48
C HIS A 887 6.83 18.10 13.45
N LEU A 888 6.06 18.20 14.55
CA LEU A 888 4.93 19.13 14.66
C LEU A 888 5.38 20.61 14.60
N GLU A 889 6.55 20.93 15.16
CA GLU A 889 7.14 22.27 15.04
C GLU A 889 7.54 22.57 13.59
N ARG A 890 8.20 21.64 12.89
CA ARG A 890 8.50 21.81 11.45
C ARG A 890 7.23 22.03 10.62
N ILE A 891 6.18 21.25 10.88
CA ILE A 891 4.87 21.40 10.23
C ILE A 891 4.26 22.80 10.51
N ALA A 892 4.47 23.36 11.70
CA ALA A 892 3.95 24.66 12.08
C ALA A 892 4.78 25.85 11.54
N GLU A 893 6.09 25.67 11.38
CA GLU A 893 7.01 26.70 10.89
C GLU A 893 6.93 26.92 9.37
N GLN A 894 6.57 25.89 8.60
CA GLN A 894 6.47 25.96 7.14
C GLN A 894 5.07 26.38 6.64
N ARG A 895 5.02 27.19 5.57
CA ARG A 895 3.78 27.65 4.94
C ARG A 895 3.17 26.53 4.11
N ALA A 896 2.08 25.91 4.59
CA ALA A 896 0.94 25.24 3.91
C ALA A 896 1.09 24.42 2.59
N GLU A 897 2.26 24.39 1.93
CA GLU A 897 2.49 23.82 0.60
C GLU A 897 3.29 22.51 0.64
N ASP A 898 4.06 22.25 1.71
CA ASP A 898 4.92 21.07 1.82
C ASP A 898 4.19 19.86 2.45
N ASP A 899 4.35 18.68 1.84
CA ASP A 899 3.79 17.40 2.35
C ASP A 899 4.67 16.84 3.48
N PHE A 900 4.11 16.03 4.37
CA PHE A 900 4.80 15.37 5.49
C PHE A 900 6.12 14.70 5.09
N PHE A 901 6.19 14.09 3.90
CA PHE A 901 7.41 13.45 3.44
C PHE A 901 8.54 14.44 3.15
N GLN A 902 8.24 15.68 2.76
CA GLN A 902 9.24 16.74 2.57
C GLN A 902 9.74 17.33 3.90
N LEU A 903 9.01 17.09 4.99
CA LEU A 903 9.30 17.56 6.36
C LEU A 903 10.16 16.57 7.18
N LEU A 904 10.25 15.32 6.72
CA LEU A 904 11.06 14.24 7.29
C LEU A 904 12.54 14.41 6.94
#